data_AF-A0AAQ4CNR3-F1
#
_entry.id   AF-A0AAQ4CNR3-F1
#
_cell.length_a   1.000
_cell.length_b   1.000
_cell.length_c   1.000
_cell.angle_alpha   90.00
_cell.angle_beta   90.00
_cell.angle_gamma   90.00
#
_symmetry.space_group_name_H-M   'P 1'
#
loop_
_entity.id
_entity.type
_entity.pdbx_description
1 polymer ?
#
loop_
_entity_poly.entity_id
_entity_poly.type
_entity_poly.pdbx_seq_one_letter_code
_entity_poly.pdbx_strand_id
1 'polypeptide(L)'
;MSIRDEDISYEEIYDYIDYIDKLNTNEKNLCEENIDILLRSTGHIAKVTNIANGVGYCIYKAKLQEFIGVRDFIVSNTPGKGTDIHKLLGLVSIEMFNQNKPLSLSEMRELIEKAYDDNVDLFADRERKEDYIALAYEMLSSLQNALVNKIYPILNTSFNRLFPVVEQQFHDYEYHILGVPDLILEDKENKKAIVVEWKTYDEQVYDTEKAQVIAYSLLEARRLGYSGKDAVDAITGKWDDIQKTIKDVKVLPLIIRPGIGKGRKLTLQPHPILFSNTKEKFIEFRKLVGKVIVVAGYLTLQLVNPKVFGIDEEEVKEYCKLKIRDKEYSALRLIPLGLRRGNPTKRDKFPCKTGNKPLCPLIEACGFYLGQYKKTPFDIVMWALRYYTLGIRENTSITFKVIYELFRKHRRDDVISNLKNGNGYEWTFPAGPLIRQDKKKQRILIYKDKKIFQQIRVDVIDGIYDSDNFVIYRKIRDYEKNDGKLRVIREGKPVMLFLNDASRIPSLSLNLTARVDRVEIDNDLVKYYINIPSSVFRYSLTLIKKYIEKYPELVKDSLFVETGVDLTSRELMTIDAIQRKLRDDSQKIMEKIEKRIDEKEEAEKIFKKVADDLEKESNNGWDLYQTIDDILPKLISKLNKPGN
;
A
#
# COMPACT_ATOMS: atom_id res chain seq x y z
N MET A 1 10.62 -14.78 31.91
CA MET A 1 9.17 -14.56 32.14
C MET A 1 8.43 -14.82 30.84
N SER A 2 7.33 -15.57 30.82
CA SER A 2 6.51 -15.76 29.62
C SER A 2 5.56 -14.57 29.47
N ILE A 3 5.62 -13.86 28.34
CA ILE A 3 4.65 -12.82 27.98
C ILE A 3 3.28 -13.46 27.74
N ARG A 4 2.21 -12.90 28.33
CA ARG A 4 0.83 -13.26 28.02
C ARG A 4 0.30 -12.36 26.90
N ASP A 5 -0.69 -12.85 26.15
CA ASP A 5 -1.33 -12.10 25.04
C ASP A 5 -1.94 -10.74 25.49
N GLU A 6 -2.13 -10.52 26.79
CA GLU A 6 -2.74 -9.32 27.39
C GLU A 6 -1.72 -8.25 27.84
N ASP A 7 -0.42 -8.57 27.80
CA ASP A 7 0.63 -7.72 28.39
C ASP A 7 1.15 -6.62 27.43
N ILE A 8 0.67 -6.56 26.18
CA ILE A 8 1.13 -5.57 25.19
C ILE A 8 0.29 -4.30 25.27
N SER A 9 0.89 -3.22 25.80
CA SER A 9 0.32 -1.87 25.81
C SER A 9 0.36 -1.23 24.41
N TYR A 10 -0.61 -1.58 23.57
CA TYR A 10 -0.75 -1.04 22.21
C TYR A 10 -0.95 0.48 22.15
N GLU A 11 -1.44 1.10 23.21
CA GLU A 11 -1.60 2.55 23.35
C GLU A 11 -0.27 3.33 23.39
N GLU A 12 0.84 2.64 23.66
CA GLU A 12 2.19 3.20 23.75
C GLU A 12 3.03 2.94 22.48
N ILE A 13 2.42 2.40 21.42
CA ILE A 13 3.13 2.05 20.19
C ILE A 13 3.01 3.20 19.18
N TYR A 14 4.16 3.69 18.72
CA TYR A 14 4.30 4.75 17.73
C TYR A 14 5.02 4.28 16.46
N ASP A 15 5.81 3.21 16.55
CA ASP A 15 6.35 2.47 15.40
C ASP A 15 6.40 0.95 15.65
N TYR A 16 6.90 0.16 14.69
CA TYR A 16 6.98 -1.29 14.86
C TYR A 16 8.08 -1.72 15.85
N ILE A 17 9.13 -0.93 16.03
CA ILE A 17 10.23 -1.25 16.95
C ILE A 17 9.75 -1.12 18.40
N ASP A 18 8.87 -0.17 18.71
CA ASP A 18 8.19 -0.09 20.02
C ASP A 18 7.47 -1.41 20.39
N TYR A 19 6.93 -2.12 19.40
CA TYR A 19 6.31 -3.42 19.63
C TYR A 19 7.36 -4.51 19.92
N ILE A 20 8.48 -4.51 19.20
CA ILE A 20 9.58 -5.44 19.43
C ILE A 20 10.22 -5.21 20.79
N ASP A 21 10.35 -3.95 21.23
CA ASP A 21 10.89 -3.57 22.55
C ASP A 21 10.07 -4.17 23.70
N LYS A 22 8.75 -4.28 23.50
CA LYS A 22 7.82 -4.92 24.44
C LYS A 22 7.90 -6.45 24.42
N LEU A 23 8.66 -7.06 23.51
CA LEU A 23 8.92 -8.50 23.49
C LEU A 23 10.21 -8.85 24.25
N ASN A 24 10.19 -9.97 24.97
CA ASN A 24 11.33 -10.47 25.74
C ASN A 24 12.14 -11.45 24.87
N THR A 25 12.90 -10.92 23.92
CA THR A 25 13.81 -11.65 23.02
C THR A 25 15.16 -11.95 23.65
N ASN A 26 15.91 -12.90 23.08
CA ASN A 26 17.22 -13.35 23.57
C ASN A 26 18.26 -12.21 23.52
N GLU A 27 18.46 -11.60 22.35
CA GLU A 27 19.41 -10.51 22.12
C GLU A 27 18.66 -9.27 21.64
N LYS A 28 17.98 -8.61 22.59
CA LYS A 28 16.99 -7.55 22.31
C LYS A 28 17.51 -6.48 21.35
N ASN A 29 18.65 -5.87 21.65
CA ASN A 29 19.23 -4.80 20.84
C ASN A 29 19.56 -5.26 19.41
N LEU A 30 20.15 -6.46 19.27
CA LEU A 30 20.49 -7.02 17.95
C LEU A 30 19.24 -7.36 17.15
N CYS A 31 18.20 -7.88 17.80
CA CYS A 31 16.93 -8.16 17.15
C CYS A 31 16.27 -6.87 16.64
N GLU A 32 16.20 -5.84 17.48
CA GLU A 32 15.65 -4.52 17.11
C GLU A 32 16.43 -3.89 15.96
N GLU A 33 17.76 -3.88 16.03
CA GLU A 33 18.62 -3.33 14.98
C GLU A 33 18.40 -4.05 13.64
N ASN A 34 18.37 -5.39 13.64
CA ASN A 34 18.16 -6.16 12.41
C ASN A 34 16.75 -5.95 11.84
N ILE A 35 15.72 -5.92 12.68
CA ILE A 35 14.34 -5.66 12.22
C ILE A 35 14.22 -4.24 11.67
N ASP A 36 14.81 -3.25 12.34
CA ASP A 36 14.83 -1.85 11.89
C ASP A 36 15.55 -1.71 10.55
N ILE A 37 16.71 -2.36 10.37
CA ILE A 37 17.42 -2.39 9.09
C ILE A 37 16.52 -2.98 7.98
N LEU A 38 15.88 -4.12 8.22
CA LEU A 38 15.01 -4.77 7.23
C LEU A 38 13.84 -3.87 6.82
N LEU A 39 13.15 -3.28 7.80
CA LEU A 39 12.03 -2.36 7.56
C LEU A 39 12.47 -1.09 6.84
N ARG A 40 13.58 -0.48 7.28
CA ARG A 40 14.09 0.76 6.66
C ARG A 40 14.64 0.55 5.25
N SER A 41 15.06 -0.67 4.91
CA SER A 41 15.70 -0.98 3.63
C SER A 41 14.75 -1.50 2.55
N THR A 42 13.68 -2.18 2.93
CA THR A 42 12.77 -2.82 1.97
C THR A 42 12.00 -1.80 1.13
N GLY A 43 11.79 -2.15 -0.13
CA GLY A 43 10.85 -1.46 -1.02
C GLY A 43 9.40 -1.93 -0.83
N HIS A 44 9.17 -3.05 -0.14
CA HIS A 44 7.84 -3.58 0.14
C HIS A 44 7.13 -2.80 1.25
N ILE A 45 5.81 -2.69 1.13
CA ILE A 45 4.92 -2.08 2.13
C ILE A 45 3.56 -2.81 2.10
N ALA A 46 2.88 -2.86 3.25
CA ALA A 46 1.65 -3.60 3.41
C ALA A 46 0.42 -2.82 2.94
N LYS A 47 -0.59 -3.53 2.43
CA LYS A 47 -1.81 -2.92 1.88
C LYS A 47 -2.79 -2.60 2.99
N VAL A 48 -3.38 -1.41 2.96
CA VAL A 48 -4.38 -0.97 3.97
C VAL A 48 -5.50 -1.99 4.15
N THR A 49 -6.02 -2.58 3.06
CA THR A 49 -7.08 -3.58 3.13
C THR A 49 -6.67 -4.82 3.94
N ASN A 50 -5.41 -5.27 3.81
CA ASN A 50 -4.90 -6.40 4.56
C ASN A 50 -4.56 -6.01 6.01
N ILE A 51 -4.04 -4.79 6.22
CA ILE A 51 -3.83 -4.24 7.57
C ILE A 51 -5.16 -4.18 8.33
N ALA A 52 -6.20 -3.61 7.71
CA ALA A 52 -7.55 -3.53 8.23
C ALA A 52 -8.14 -4.91 8.56
N ASN A 53 -8.00 -5.89 7.66
CA ASN A 53 -8.39 -7.28 7.92
C ASN A 53 -7.62 -7.87 9.11
N GLY A 54 -6.33 -7.59 9.24
CA GLY A 54 -5.49 -8.12 10.31
C GLY A 54 -5.85 -7.59 11.69
N VAL A 55 -6.20 -6.31 11.76
CA VAL A 55 -6.63 -5.63 13.00
C VAL A 55 -8.08 -5.97 13.35
N GLY A 56 -9.01 -5.80 12.41
CA GLY A 56 -10.45 -5.85 12.66
C GLY A 56 -11.09 -7.24 12.53
N TYR A 57 -10.43 -8.19 11.86
CA TYR A 57 -11.03 -9.50 11.56
C TYR A 57 -10.16 -10.70 11.93
N CYS A 58 -9.03 -10.91 11.25
CA CYS A 58 -8.16 -12.04 11.49
C CYS A 58 -6.77 -11.80 10.90
N ILE A 59 -5.74 -11.78 11.74
CA ILE A 59 -4.33 -11.62 11.30
C ILE A 59 -3.85 -12.74 10.37
N TYR A 60 -4.39 -13.97 10.51
CA TYR A 60 -4.08 -15.06 9.57
C TYR A 60 -4.66 -14.80 8.17
N LYS A 61 -5.86 -14.21 8.07
CA LYS A 61 -6.44 -13.83 6.78
C LYS A 61 -5.53 -12.80 6.10
N ALA A 62 -5.13 -11.77 6.83
CA ALA A 62 -4.21 -10.74 6.32
C ALA A 62 -2.88 -11.33 5.85
N LYS A 63 -2.27 -12.22 6.64
CA LYS A 63 -1.03 -12.92 6.25
C LYS A 63 -1.19 -13.72 4.96
N LEU A 64 -2.27 -14.48 4.81
CA LEU A 64 -2.52 -15.27 3.61
C LEU A 64 -2.71 -14.38 2.37
N GLN A 65 -3.40 -13.26 2.51
CA GLN A 65 -3.66 -12.34 1.41
C GLN A 65 -2.40 -11.56 0.99
N GLU A 66 -1.61 -11.10 1.96
CA GLU A 66 -0.43 -10.28 1.70
C GLU A 66 0.76 -11.12 1.22
N PHE A 67 1.12 -12.16 1.97
CA PHE A 67 2.38 -12.89 1.76
C PHE A 67 2.21 -14.17 0.91
N ILE A 68 1.06 -14.84 1.02
CA ILE A 68 0.83 -16.07 0.25
C ILE A 68 0.17 -15.78 -1.09
N GLY A 69 -0.57 -14.68 -1.19
CA GLY A 69 -1.32 -14.31 -2.39
C GLY A 69 -2.68 -14.99 -2.49
N VAL A 70 -3.21 -15.58 -1.41
CA VAL A 70 -4.55 -16.20 -1.46
C VAL A 70 -5.62 -15.12 -1.55
N ARG A 71 -6.56 -15.22 -2.49
CA ARG A 71 -7.65 -14.25 -2.64
C ARG A 71 -9.03 -14.90 -2.69
N ASP A 72 -10.01 -14.21 -2.12
CA ASP A 72 -11.44 -14.48 -2.27
C ASP A 72 -12.02 -13.77 -3.49
N PHE A 73 -11.55 -12.54 -3.78
CA PHE A 73 -11.91 -11.71 -4.93
C PHE A 73 -10.75 -10.75 -5.25
N ILE A 74 -10.65 -10.27 -6.51
CA ILE A 74 -9.65 -9.24 -6.91
C ILE A 74 -10.13 -7.85 -6.43
N VAL A 75 -10.07 -7.60 -5.11
CA VAL A 75 -10.10 -6.20 -4.61
C VAL A 75 -8.70 -5.62 -4.81
N SER A 76 -8.61 -4.43 -5.38
CA SER A 76 -7.36 -3.84 -5.85
C SER A 76 -7.06 -2.52 -5.15
N ASN A 77 -5.78 -2.23 -4.95
CA ASN A 77 -5.29 -0.92 -4.53
C ASN A 77 -5.18 0.04 -5.71
N THR A 78 -6.11 -0.04 -6.66
CA THR A 78 -6.10 0.79 -7.87
C THR A 78 -7.29 1.75 -7.78
N PRO A 79 -7.06 3.07 -7.93
CA PRO A 79 -8.17 4.02 -7.99
C PRO A 79 -9.17 3.64 -9.09
N GLY A 80 -10.45 3.91 -8.88
CA GLY A 80 -11.51 3.70 -9.87
C GLY A 80 -11.99 2.26 -10.04
N LYS A 81 -11.49 1.31 -9.26
CA LYS A 81 -12.05 -0.05 -9.15
C LYS A 81 -13.13 -0.19 -8.08
N GLY A 82 -13.40 0.88 -7.33
CA GLY A 82 -14.59 0.97 -6.49
C GLY A 82 -15.88 0.83 -7.33
N THR A 83 -16.98 0.57 -6.65
CA THR A 83 -18.32 0.62 -7.27
C THR A 83 -18.55 1.99 -7.91
N ASP A 84 -19.35 2.06 -8.97
CA ASP A 84 -19.64 3.29 -9.73
C ASP A 84 -20.03 4.49 -8.86
N ILE A 85 -20.67 4.26 -7.72
CA ILE A 85 -20.96 5.29 -6.71
C ILE A 85 -19.69 5.95 -6.10
N HIS A 86 -18.60 5.23 -5.83
CA HIS A 86 -17.36 5.84 -5.31
C HIS A 86 -16.73 6.78 -6.36
N LYS A 87 -16.76 6.38 -7.64
CA LYS A 87 -16.30 7.25 -8.74
C LYS A 87 -17.10 8.54 -8.80
N LEU A 88 -18.42 8.44 -8.71
CA LEU A 88 -19.32 9.60 -8.71
C LEU A 88 -19.05 10.51 -7.51
N LEU A 89 -18.97 9.95 -6.29
CA LEU A 89 -18.65 10.69 -5.07
C LEU A 89 -17.31 11.42 -5.19
N GLY A 90 -16.30 10.77 -5.76
CA GLY A 90 -14.97 11.37 -5.98
C GLY A 90 -15.00 12.54 -6.96
N LEU A 91 -15.63 12.37 -8.13
CA LEU A 91 -15.77 13.44 -9.12
C LEU A 91 -16.51 14.65 -8.55
N VAL A 92 -17.64 14.41 -7.87
CA VAL A 92 -18.45 15.46 -7.27
C VAL A 92 -17.71 16.16 -6.14
N SER A 93 -16.91 15.44 -5.34
CA SER A 93 -16.14 16.04 -4.25
C SER A 93 -15.14 17.08 -4.76
N ILE A 94 -14.45 16.83 -5.88
CA ILE A 94 -13.53 17.82 -6.46
C ILE A 94 -14.30 19.11 -6.82
N GLU A 95 -15.43 18.99 -7.51
CA GLU A 95 -16.21 20.14 -7.94
C GLU A 95 -16.87 20.88 -6.77
N MET A 96 -17.40 20.13 -5.79
CA MET A 96 -18.10 20.66 -4.63
C MET A 96 -17.19 21.55 -3.79
N PHE A 97 -15.98 21.10 -3.46
CA PHE A 97 -15.05 21.88 -2.64
C PHE A 97 -14.37 23.01 -3.41
N ASN A 98 -14.45 23.02 -4.75
CA ASN A 98 -14.02 24.15 -5.57
C ASN A 98 -14.99 25.36 -5.51
N GLN A 99 -16.22 25.19 -5.03
CA GLN A 99 -17.23 26.25 -4.95
C GLN A 99 -17.00 27.25 -3.80
N ASN A 100 -16.01 27.01 -2.92
CA ASN A 100 -15.65 27.85 -1.76
C ASN A 100 -16.78 28.12 -0.75
N LYS A 101 -17.96 27.51 -0.91
CA LYS A 101 -19.09 27.57 0.03
C LYS A 101 -19.83 26.22 0.07
N PRO A 102 -20.46 25.86 1.21
CA PRO A 102 -21.38 24.74 1.24
C PRO A 102 -22.50 24.90 0.21
N LEU A 103 -22.93 23.79 -0.38
CA LEU A 103 -23.99 23.77 -1.39
C LEU A 103 -25.36 23.68 -0.74
N SER A 104 -26.35 24.36 -1.31
CA SER A 104 -27.76 24.05 -1.06
C SER A 104 -28.09 22.64 -1.59
N LEU A 105 -29.20 22.08 -1.12
CA LEU A 105 -29.62 20.74 -1.53
C LEU A 105 -29.91 20.65 -3.04
N SER A 106 -30.45 21.70 -3.65
CA SER A 106 -30.68 21.75 -5.10
C SER A 106 -29.37 21.86 -5.88
N GLU A 107 -28.47 22.77 -5.47
CA GLU A 107 -27.13 22.91 -6.11
C GLU A 107 -26.34 21.60 -6.05
N MET A 108 -26.41 20.87 -4.93
CA MET A 108 -25.74 19.58 -4.78
C MET A 108 -26.28 18.53 -5.76
N ARG A 109 -27.61 18.46 -5.91
CA ARG A 109 -28.23 17.49 -6.82
C ARG A 109 -27.88 17.76 -8.28
N GLU A 110 -27.98 19.03 -8.70
CA GLU A 110 -27.58 19.46 -10.06
C GLU A 110 -26.11 19.13 -10.34
N LEU A 111 -25.24 19.34 -9.36
CA LEU A 111 -23.81 19.03 -9.49
C LEU A 111 -23.56 17.53 -9.67
N ILE A 112 -24.28 16.68 -8.93
CA ILE A 112 -24.17 15.22 -9.03
C ILE A 112 -24.64 14.73 -10.40
N GLU A 113 -25.80 15.20 -10.86
CA GLU A 113 -26.36 14.88 -12.17
C GLU A 113 -25.39 15.27 -13.28
N LYS A 114 -24.88 16.50 -13.25
CA LYS A 114 -23.87 16.98 -14.21
C LYS A 114 -22.59 16.14 -14.18
N ALA A 115 -22.05 15.85 -13.00
CA ALA A 115 -20.82 15.06 -12.89
C ALA A 115 -20.98 13.64 -13.47
N TYR A 116 -22.16 13.02 -13.30
CA TYR A 116 -22.47 11.74 -13.92
C TYR A 116 -22.54 11.86 -15.45
N ASP A 117 -23.31 12.83 -15.96
CA ASP A 117 -23.56 12.98 -17.39
C ASP A 117 -22.31 13.36 -18.18
N ASP A 118 -21.48 14.26 -17.65
CA ASP A 118 -20.19 14.65 -18.24
C ASP A 118 -19.18 13.49 -18.29
N ASN A 119 -19.42 12.40 -17.54
CA ASN A 119 -18.48 11.29 -17.36
C ASN A 119 -19.12 9.91 -17.55
N VAL A 120 -20.19 9.81 -18.34
CA VAL A 120 -21.00 8.59 -18.51
C VAL A 120 -20.18 7.34 -18.89
N ASP A 121 -19.05 7.53 -19.59
CA ASP A 121 -18.15 6.46 -20.03
C ASP A 121 -17.32 5.81 -18.91
N LEU A 122 -17.30 6.39 -17.71
CA LEU A 122 -16.63 5.81 -16.55
C LEU A 122 -17.49 4.81 -15.79
N PHE A 123 -18.82 4.81 -16.01
CA PHE A 123 -19.77 3.99 -15.27
C PHE A 123 -20.12 2.73 -16.06
N ALA A 124 -20.03 1.58 -15.40
CA ALA A 124 -20.32 0.29 -15.98
C ALA A 124 -21.82 0.02 -16.03
N ASP A 125 -22.56 0.40 -14.98
CA ASP A 125 -24.00 0.16 -14.85
C ASP A 125 -24.80 1.46 -15.08
N ARG A 126 -25.09 1.74 -16.35
CA ARG A 126 -25.79 2.97 -16.76
C ARG A 126 -27.28 2.95 -16.43
N GLU A 127 -27.88 1.76 -16.27
CA GLU A 127 -29.30 1.60 -15.95
C GLU A 127 -29.61 2.05 -14.51
N ARG A 128 -28.60 2.06 -13.64
CA ARG A 128 -28.71 2.48 -12.23
C ARG A 128 -28.34 3.95 -11.98
N LYS A 129 -28.36 4.79 -13.01
CA LYS A 129 -28.07 6.23 -12.91
C LYS A 129 -28.81 6.89 -11.73
N GLU A 130 -30.12 6.74 -11.67
CA GLU A 130 -30.95 7.38 -10.63
C GLU A 130 -30.63 6.86 -9.22
N ASP A 131 -30.36 5.56 -9.06
CA ASP A 131 -29.92 4.98 -7.78
C ASP A 131 -28.61 5.61 -7.31
N TYR A 132 -27.64 5.77 -8.22
CA TYR A 132 -26.34 6.35 -7.90
C TYR A 132 -26.45 7.83 -7.56
N ILE A 133 -27.26 8.60 -8.29
CA ILE A 133 -27.50 10.02 -7.98
C ILE A 133 -28.14 10.16 -6.60
N ALA A 134 -29.18 9.38 -6.31
CA ALA A 134 -29.88 9.43 -5.02
C ALA A 134 -28.94 9.06 -3.86
N LEU A 135 -28.15 8.00 -4.02
CA LEU A 135 -27.20 7.56 -3.00
C LEU A 135 -26.05 8.57 -2.80
N ALA A 136 -25.51 9.13 -3.88
CA ALA A 136 -24.47 10.16 -3.81
C ALA A 136 -24.97 11.40 -3.09
N TYR A 137 -26.19 11.85 -3.43
CA TYR A 137 -26.85 12.97 -2.78
C TYR A 137 -27.00 12.75 -1.28
N GLU A 138 -27.45 11.56 -0.87
CA GLU A 138 -27.58 11.22 0.55
C GLU A 138 -26.23 11.24 1.28
N MET A 139 -25.19 10.64 0.71
CA MET A 139 -23.87 10.55 1.33
C MET A 139 -23.13 11.90 1.38
N LEU A 140 -23.23 12.72 0.33
CA LEU A 140 -22.61 14.05 0.29
C LEU A 140 -23.33 15.05 1.20
N SER A 141 -24.67 15.02 1.23
CA SER A 141 -25.46 15.78 2.20
C SER A 141 -25.06 15.41 3.63
N SER A 142 -24.80 14.12 3.85
CA SER A 142 -24.38 13.60 5.13
C SER A 142 -23.02 14.10 5.57
N LEU A 143 -22.05 14.07 4.65
CA LEU A 143 -20.74 14.65 4.86
C LEU A 143 -20.85 16.14 5.17
N GLN A 144 -21.55 16.94 4.34
CA GLN A 144 -21.68 18.38 4.54
C GLN A 144 -22.28 18.71 5.91
N ASN A 145 -23.33 18.00 6.31
CA ASN A 145 -23.94 18.15 7.62
C ASN A 145 -22.96 17.84 8.77
N ALA A 146 -22.18 16.76 8.65
CA ALA A 146 -21.15 16.41 9.62
C ALA A 146 -20.04 17.48 9.70
N LEU A 147 -19.61 18.00 8.55
CA LEU A 147 -18.60 19.04 8.45
C LEU A 147 -19.01 20.29 9.23
N VAL A 148 -20.17 20.85 8.90
CA VAL A 148 -20.67 22.11 9.47
C VAL A 148 -20.98 21.96 10.96
N ASN A 149 -21.70 20.92 11.35
CA ASN A 149 -22.28 20.85 12.69
C ASN A 149 -21.39 20.16 13.73
N LYS A 150 -20.36 19.42 13.33
CA LYS A 150 -19.52 18.67 14.25
C LYS A 150 -18.02 18.88 14.05
N ILE A 151 -17.55 18.88 12.80
CA ILE A 151 -16.11 18.77 12.52
C ILE A 151 -15.41 20.12 12.55
N TYR A 152 -16.00 21.18 11.97
CA TYR A 152 -15.38 22.52 11.97
C TYR A 152 -15.07 23.05 13.37
N PRO A 153 -15.94 22.91 14.38
CA PRO A 153 -15.61 23.32 15.75
C PRO A 153 -14.44 22.55 16.37
N ILE A 154 -14.27 21.26 16.02
CA ILE A 154 -13.20 20.42 16.55
C ILE A 154 -11.85 20.80 15.92
N LEU A 155 -11.82 20.87 14.60
CA LEU A 155 -10.57 21.12 13.87
C LEU A 155 -10.27 22.61 13.77
N ASN A 156 -11.22 23.53 14.03
CA ASN A 156 -11.07 24.95 13.74
C ASN A 156 -10.61 25.18 12.29
N THR A 157 -11.45 24.75 11.36
CA THR A 157 -11.29 24.88 9.90
C THR A 157 -12.65 25.28 9.28
N SER A 158 -12.70 25.48 7.96
CA SER A 158 -13.89 25.93 7.24
C SER A 158 -13.91 25.40 5.81
N PHE A 159 -15.10 25.36 5.19
CA PHE A 159 -15.31 24.79 3.86
C PHE A 159 -14.35 25.32 2.79
N ASN A 160 -14.15 26.64 2.76
CA ASN A 160 -13.29 27.34 1.80
C ASN A 160 -11.78 27.10 1.96
N ARG A 161 -11.35 26.38 3.00
CA ARG A 161 -9.94 26.01 3.22
C ARG A 161 -9.61 24.58 2.81
N LEU A 162 -10.64 23.78 2.52
CA LEU A 162 -10.48 22.36 2.31
C LEU A 162 -10.15 22.06 0.84
N PHE A 163 -8.99 21.46 0.63
CA PHE A 163 -8.57 20.92 -0.64
C PHE A 163 -8.94 19.42 -0.72
N PRO A 164 -9.76 18.99 -1.71
CA PRO A 164 -10.15 17.59 -1.82
C PRO A 164 -9.05 16.76 -2.48
N VAL A 165 -8.68 15.65 -1.86
CA VAL A 165 -7.74 14.64 -2.36
C VAL A 165 -8.49 13.32 -2.49
N VAL A 166 -8.76 12.91 -3.73
CA VAL A 166 -9.71 11.83 -4.06
C VAL A 166 -8.99 10.62 -4.64
N GLU A 167 -9.22 9.45 -4.05
CA GLU A 167 -8.71 8.15 -4.52
C GLU A 167 -7.25 8.17 -4.99
N GLN A 168 -6.36 8.82 -4.23
CA GLN A 168 -4.94 8.88 -4.57
C GLN A 168 -4.16 7.73 -3.95
N GLN A 169 -3.25 7.14 -4.72
CA GLN A 169 -2.41 6.05 -4.23
C GLN A 169 -1.21 6.58 -3.45
N PHE A 170 -1.13 6.25 -2.17
CA PHE A 170 -0.08 6.71 -1.28
C PHE A 170 0.83 5.58 -0.82
N HIS A 171 2.13 5.85 -0.83
CA HIS A 171 3.18 4.94 -0.36
C HIS A 171 3.96 5.63 0.77
N ASP A 172 3.76 5.16 2.01
CA ASP A 172 4.51 5.59 3.18
C ASP A 172 5.42 4.48 3.68
N TYR A 173 6.72 4.77 3.73
CA TYR A 173 7.76 3.82 4.12
C TYR A 173 8.17 3.94 5.60
N GLU A 174 7.56 4.85 6.36
CA GLU A 174 7.80 4.97 7.81
C GLU A 174 6.82 4.09 8.59
N TYR A 175 5.54 4.11 8.24
CA TYR A 175 4.53 3.19 8.77
C TYR A 175 4.34 1.93 7.94
N HIS A 176 4.99 1.84 6.78
CA HIS A 176 4.90 0.73 5.83
C HIS A 176 3.49 0.47 5.31
N ILE A 177 2.82 1.54 4.88
CA ILE A 177 1.41 1.52 4.45
C ILE A 177 1.30 1.92 2.97
N LEU A 178 0.61 1.07 2.20
CA LEU A 178 0.13 1.34 0.85
C LEU A 178 -1.39 1.45 0.85
N GLY A 179 -1.92 2.62 0.49
CA GLY A 179 -3.35 2.89 0.56
C GLY A 179 -3.90 3.75 -0.58
N VAL A 180 -5.21 3.68 -0.77
CA VAL A 180 -5.98 4.57 -1.65
C VAL A 180 -7.17 5.08 -0.84
N PRO A 181 -7.03 6.19 -0.08
CA PRO A 181 -8.12 6.79 0.68
C PRO A 181 -9.24 7.24 -0.27
N ASP A 182 -10.51 7.05 0.11
CA ASP A 182 -11.64 7.46 -0.73
C ASP A 182 -11.65 8.99 -0.94
N LEU A 183 -11.63 9.75 0.16
CA LEU A 183 -11.57 11.21 0.15
C LEU A 183 -10.79 11.71 1.36
N ILE A 184 -9.89 12.65 1.13
CA ILE A 184 -9.26 13.48 2.14
C ILE A 184 -9.65 14.93 1.88
N LEU A 185 -10.00 15.66 2.93
CA LEU A 185 -10.23 17.10 2.88
C LEU A 185 -9.13 17.79 3.69
N GLU A 186 -8.19 18.40 2.98
CA GLU A 186 -6.93 18.91 3.52
C GLU A 186 -6.99 20.44 3.73
N ASP A 187 -6.77 20.91 4.95
CA ASP A 187 -6.47 22.31 5.28
C ASP A 187 -4.94 22.43 5.43
N LYS A 188 -4.28 22.65 4.29
CA LYS A 188 -2.81 22.65 4.17
C LYS A 188 -2.16 23.68 5.08
N GLU A 189 -2.70 24.89 5.14
CA GLU A 189 -2.14 26.01 5.91
C GLU A 189 -2.09 25.70 7.39
N ASN A 190 -3.15 25.08 7.91
CA ASN A 190 -3.25 24.75 9.34
C ASN A 190 -2.72 23.36 9.68
N LYS A 191 -2.24 22.60 8.69
CA LYS A 191 -1.85 21.19 8.79
C LYS A 191 -2.93 20.33 9.43
N LYS A 192 -4.15 20.42 8.91
CA LYS A 192 -5.30 19.63 9.39
C LYS A 192 -5.95 18.90 8.23
N ALA A 193 -6.60 17.79 8.53
CA ALA A 193 -7.33 17.05 7.53
C ALA A 193 -8.48 16.25 8.10
N ILE A 194 -9.40 15.90 7.20
CA ILE A 194 -10.53 15.01 7.46
C ILE A 194 -10.39 13.85 6.48
N VAL A 195 -10.25 12.64 7.00
CA VAL A 195 -10.08 11.44 6.16
C VAL A 195 -11.39 10.68 6.16
N VAL A 196 -12.03 10.61 5.00
CA VAL A 196 -13.36 10.04 4.82
C VAL A 196 -13.26 8.68 4.14
N GLU A 197 -13.91 7.69 4.73
CA GLU A 197 -14.18 6.39 4.13
C GLU A 197 -15.69 6.28 3.82
N TRP A 198 -16.02 6.05 2.56
CA TRP A 198 -17.39 5.85 2.11
C TRP A 198 -17.82 4.40 2.32
N LYS A 199 -18.99 4.20 2.93
CA LYS A 199 -19.64 2.88 2.99
C LYS A 199 -21.06 3.00 2.47
N THR A 200 -21.35 2.27 1.40
CA THR A 200 -22.60 2.36 0.62
C THR A 200 -23.77 1.58 1.23
N TYR A 201 -23.56 0.95 2.38
CA TYR A 201 -24.54 0.13 3.08
C TYR A 201 -24.87 0.70 4.47
N ASP A 202 -26.09 0.44 4.90
CA ASP A 202 -26.69 0.94 6.15
C ASP A 202 -26.57 -0.13 7.25
N GLU A 203 -25.33 -0.48 7.62
CA GLU A 203 -25.02 -1.46 8.68
C GLU A 203 -24.14 -0.85 9.79
N GLN A 204 -23.92 -1.62 10.86
CA GLN A 204 -23.02 -1.26 11.95
C GLN A 204 -21.59 -1.04 11.45
N VAL A 205 -20.88 -0.08 12.06
CA VAL A 205 -19.46 0.14 11.78
C VAL A 205 -18.61 -1.02 12.32
N TYR A 206 -17.93 -1.70 11.40
CA TYR A 206 -17.07 -2.85 11.71
C TYR A 206 -15.64 -2.43 12.06
N ASP A 207 -14.95 -3.20 12.90
CA ASP A 207 -13.58 -2.91 13.31
C ASP A 207 -12.58 -2.87 12.14
N THR A 208 -12.86 -3.60 11.06
CA THR A 208 -12.07 -3.54 9.81
C THR A 208 -12.15 -2.16 9.16
N GLU A 209 -13.32 -1.52 9.16
CA GLU A 209 -13.53 -0.19 8.57
C GLU A 209 -12.86 0.88 9.43
N LYS A 210 -12.95 0.75 10.76
CA LYS A 210 -12.25 1.63 11.69
C LYS A 210 -10.74 1.58 11.47
N ALA A 211 -10.18 0.37 11.37
CA ALA A 211 -8.76 0.18 11.10
C ALA A 211 -8.33 0.72 9.73
N GLN A 212 -9.19 0.57 8.71
CA GLN A 212 -8.95 1.09 7.35
C GLN A 212 -8.80 2.61 7.35
N VAL A 213 -9.78 3.35 7.89
CA VAL A 213 -9.73 4.83 7.89
C VAL A 213 -8.64 5.37 8.82
N ILE A 214 -8.28 4.64 9.89
CA ILE A 214 -7.11 4.98 10.73
C ILE A 214 -5.80 4.83 9.94
N ALA A 215 -5.64 3.75 9.17
CA ALA A 215 -4.45 3.56 8.35
C ALA A 215 -4.32 4.66 7.28
N TYR A 216 -5.43 5.08 6.67
CA TYR A 216 -5.45 6.25 5.78
C TYR A 216 -5.12 7.56 6.50
N SER A 217 -5.54 7.69 7.77
CA SER A 217 -5.20 8.86 8.58
C SER A 217 -3.71 8.93 8.92
N LEU A 218 -3.02 7.80 9.06
CA LEU A 218 -1.56 7.76 9.21
C LEU A 218 -0.87 8.25 7.93
N LEU A 219 -1.33 7.82 6.75
CA LEU A 219 -0.82 8.32 5.46
C LEU A 219 -1.00 9.85 5.34
N GLU A 220 -2.17 10.35 5.75
CA GLU A 220 -2.47 11.78 5.69
C GLU A 220 -1.65 12.59 6.71
N ALA A 221 -1.49 12.10 7.94
CA ALA A 221 -0.64 12.76 8.93
C ALA A 221 0.81 12.90 8.41
N ARG A 222 1.33 11.87 7.75
CA ARG A 222 2.64 11.89 7.08
C ARG A 222 2.71 12.92 5.96
N ARG A 223 1.67 12.99 5.12
CA ARG A 223 1.55 13.96 4.03
C ARG A 223 1.57 15.41 4.53
N LEU A 224 0.87 15.71 5.62
CA LEU A 224 0.89 17.01 6.31
C LEU A 224 2.24 17.35 6.99
N GLY A 225 3.16 16.40 7.02
CA GLY A 225 4.51 16.55 7.55
C GLY A 225 4.66 16.19 9.03
N TYR A 226 3.74 15.43 9.61
CA TYR A 226 3.90 14.83 10.94
C TYR A 226 4.71 13.52 10.85
N SER A 227 5.40 13.14 11.93
CA SER A 227 6.26 11.94 11.97
C SER A 227 6.25 11.27 13.33
N GLY A 228 6.51 9.95 13.36
CA GLY A 228 6.58 9.17 14.59
C GLY A 228 5.43 9.47 15.56
N LYS A 229 5.78 9.86 16.79
CA LYS A 229 4.78 10.21 17.81
C LYS A 229 3.82 11.34 17.41
N ASP A 230 4.31 12.36 16.73
CA ASP A 230 3.49 13.53 16.37
C ASP A 230 2.41 13.16 15.35
N ALA A 231 2.68 12.23 14.44
CA ALA A 231 1.67 11.76 13.47
C ALA A 231 0.57 10.95 14.15
N VAL A 232 0.92 10.13 15.14
CA VAL A 232 -0.06 9.40 15.94
C VAL A 232 -0.90 10.36 16.79
N ASP A 233 -0.26 11.30 17.49
CA ASP A 233 -0.94 12.29 18.33
C ASP A 233 -1.79 13.27 17.50
N ALA A 234 -1.39 13.58 16.26
CA ALA A 234 -2.19 14.38 15.32
C ALA A 234 -3.54 13.72 15.00
N ILE A 235 -3.60 12.38 14.97
CA ILE A 235 -4.82 11.62 14.73
C ILE A 235 -5.63 11.47 16.01
N THR A 236 -4.96 11.17 17.12
CA THR A 236 -5.65 10.78 18.35
C THR A 236 -6.03 11.95 19.24
N GLY A 237 -5.35 13.07 19.07
CA GLY A 237 -5.32 14.14 20.05
C GLY A 237 -4.69 13.69 21.36
N LYS A 238 -4.89 14.53 22.38
CA LYS A 238 -4.42 14.31 23.76
C LYS A 238 -5.62 14.38 24.71
N TRP A 239 -5.67 13.47 25.67
CA TRP A 239 -6.66 13.53 26.74
C TRP A 239 -6.28 14.63 27.73
N ASP A 240 -7.18 15.59 27.94
CA ASP A 240 -7.07 16.62 28.97
C ASP A 240 -7.82 16.14 30.22
N ASP A 241 -7.08 15.78 31.27
CA ASP A 241 -7.67 15.31 32.53
C ASP A 241 -8.45 16.40 33.29
N ILE A 242 -8.15 17.68 33.07
CA ILE A 242 -8.83 18.81 33.73
C ILE A 242 -10.19 19.04 33.07
N GLN A 243 -10.20 19.17 31.74
CA GLN A 243 -11.43 19.41 30.97
C GLN A 243 -12.20 18.13 30.65
N LYS A 244 -11.62 16.95 30.95
CA LYS A 244 -12.18 15.62 30.67
C LYS A 244 -12.61 15.48 29.20
N THR A 245 -11.75 15.94 28.30
CA THR A 245 -12.01 15.97 26.85
C THR A 245 -10.73 15.71 26.06
N ILE A 246 -10.89 15.24 24.84
CA ILE A 246 -9.79 15.17 23.87
C ILE A 246 -9.53 16.57 23.29
N LYS A 247 -8.25 16.93 23.14
CA LYS A 247 -7.75 18.16 22.52
C LYS A 247 -6.73 17.87 21.43
N ASP A 248 -6.37 18.90 20.67
CA ASP A 248 -5.26 18.90 19.72
C ASP A 248 -5.36 17.89 18.57
N VAL A 249 -6.57 17.45 18.24
CA VAL A 249 -6.81 16.64 17.04
C VAL A 249 -6.52 17.48 15.80
N LYS A 250 -5.76 16.94 14.86
CA LYS A 250 -5.38 17.58 13.57
C LYS A 250 -5.87 16.79 12.37
N VAL A 251 -5.87 15.46 12.45
CA VAL A 251 -6.35 14.56 11.40
C VAL A 251 -7.52 13.75 11.94
N LEU A 252 -8.70 13.93 11.37
CA LEU A 252 -9.93 13.32 11.89
C LEU A 252 -10.44 12.19 10.97
N PRO A 253 -10.34 10.91 11.38
CA PRO A 253 -10.92 9.81 10.62
C PRO A 253 -12.45 9.79 10.72
N LEU A 254 -13.11 9.58 9.59
CA LEU A 254 -14.55 9.66 9.44
C LEU A 254 -15.08 8.53 8.54
N ILE A 255 -16.12 7.83 8.98
CA ILE A 255 -16.87 6.89 8.15
C ILE A 255 -18.24 7.51 7.84
N ILE A 256 -18.57 7.66 6.56
CA ILE A 256 -19.87 8.18 6.11
C ILE A 256 -20.67 7.08 5.41
N ARG A 257 -21.97 7.04 5.72
CA ARG A 257 -22.95 6.04 5.25
C ARG A 257 -24.25 6.71 4.79
N PRO A 258 -25.05 6.05 3.94
CA PRO A 258 -26.45 6.45 3.73
C PRO A 258 -27.27 6.31 5.02
N GLY A 259 -28.35 7.08 5.17
CA GLY A 259 -29.33 6.96 6.25
C GLY A 259 -29.70 8.26 6.97
N ILE A 260 -29.11 9.41 6.62
CA ILE A 260 -29.32 10.68 7.34
C ILE A 260 -30.75 11.25 7.18
N GLY A 261 -31.52 10.79 6.19
CA GLY A 261 -32.93 11.16 6.03
C GLY A 261 -33.95 10.32 6.82
N LYS A 262 -33.55 9.22 7.48
CA LYS A 262 -34.47 8.25 8.11
C LYS A 262 -34.56 8.35 9.64
N GLY A 263 -34.21 9.50 10.21
CA GLY A 263 -34.31 9.75 11.66
C GLY A 263 -33.28 9.00 12.53
N ARG A 264 -32.23 8.41 11.95
CA ARG A 264 -31.16 7.73 12.69
C ARG A 264 -30.07 8.71 13.13
N LYS A 265 -29.52 8.50 14.34
CA LYS A 265 -28.37 9.27 14.84
C LYS A 265 -27.12 8.91 14.03
N LEU A 266 -26.52 9.92 13.39
CA LEU A 266 -25.25 9.79 12.67
C LEU A 266 -24.13 9.32 13.62
N THR A 267 -23.64 8.09 13.41
CA THR A 267 -22.48 7.55 14.13
C THR A 267 -21.20 7.85 13.37
N LEU A 268 -20.51 8.92 13.75
CA LEU A 268 -19.23 9.33 13.18
C LEU A 268 -18.06 8.65 13.88
N GLN A 269 -17.98 7.33 13.76
CA GLN A 269 -16.83 6.54 14.19
C GLN A 269 -15.66 6.68 13.19
N PRO A 270 -14.40 6.40 13.57
CA PRO A 270 -13.93 5.80 14.83
C PRO A 270 -13.40 6.76 15.88
N HIS A 271 -13.27 8.07 15.62
CA HIS A 271 -12.65 8.97 16.59
C HIS A 271 -13.59 9.28 17.78
N PRO A 272 -13.20 9.00 19.05
CA PRO A 272 -14.08 9.11 20.21
C PRO A 272 -14.66 10.50 20.45
N ILE A 273 -13.95 11.57 20.07
CA ILE A 273 -14.44 12.96 20.16
C ILE A 273 -15.80 13.17 19.45
N LEU A 274 -16.14 12.35 18.45
CA LEU A 274 -17.34 12.51 17.63
C LEU A 274 -18.57 11.73 18.13
N PHE A 275 -18.40 10.78 19.05
CA PHE A 275 -19.49 9.89 19.50
C PHE A 275 -19.44 9.49 20.97
N SER A 276 -18.26 9.44 21.60
CA SER A 276 -18.10 9.06 23.02
C SER A 276 -16.77 9.59 23.55
N ASN A 277 -16.77 10.85 23.98
CA ASN A 277 -15.59 11.58 24.45
C ASN A 277 -15.26 11.24 25.92
N THR A 278 -14.83 9.99 26.18
CA THR A 278 -14.40 9.52 27.50
C THR A 278 -12.96 9.01 27.47
N LYS A 279 -12.31 8.94 28.63
CA LYS A 279 -10.91 8.49 28.75
C LYS A 279 -10.73 7.05 28.29
N GLU A 280 -11.69 6.18 28.62
CA GLU A 280 -11.68 4.77 28.25
C GLU A 280 -11.76 4.61 26.73
N LYS A 281 -12.66 5.37 26.07
CA LYS A 281 -12.77 5.34 24.61
C LYS A 281 -11.59 5.98 23.91
N PHE A 282 -10.97 7.00 24.50
CA PHE A 282 -9.68 7.51 24.04
C PHE A 282 -8.59 6.43 24.07
N ILE A 283 -8.44 5.70 25.18
CA ILE A 283 -7.45 4.63 25.31
C ILE A 283 -7.73 3.48 24.32
N GLU A 284 -8.99 3.05 24.18
CA GLU A 284 -9.40 2.06 23.18
C GLU A 284 -9.02 2.49 21.75
N PHE A 285 -9.22 3.78 21.44
CA PHE A 285 -8.83 4.35 20.15
C PHE A 285 -7.31 4.38 19.96
N ARG A 286 -6.53 4.79 20.98
CA ARG A 286 -5.05 4.72 20.94
C ARG A 286 -4.56 3.30 20.69
N LYS A 287 -5.14 2.31 21.37
CA LYS A 287 -4.84 0.87 21.16
C LYS A 287 -5.12 0.43 19.73
N LEU A 288 -6.21 0.91 19.13
CA LEU A 288 -6.55 0.60 17.75
C LEU A 288 -5.52 1.16 16.76
N VAL A 289 -5.06 2.40 16.97
CA VAL A 289 -3.97 3.01 16.17
C VAL A 289 -2.68 2.21 16.29
N GLY A 290 -2.26 1.86 17.51
CA GLY A 290 -1.08 1.04 17.73
C GLY A 290 -1.18 -0.34 17.02
N LYS A 291 -2.35 -0.99 17.06
CA LYS A 291 -2.57 -2.26 16.33
C LYS A 291 -2.40 -2.10 14.82
N VAL A 292 -2.85 -1.00 14.23
CA VAL A 292 -2.66 -0.70 12.80
C VAL A 292 -1.17 -0.63 12.46
N ILE A 293 -0.38 0.11 13.25
CA ILE A 293 1.07 0.25 13.08
C ILE A 293 1.77 -1.11 13.19
N VAL A 294 1.44 -1.90 14.22
CA VAL A 294 2.04 -3.23 14.42
C VAL A 294 1.72 -4.17 13.26
N VAL A 295 0.46 -4.20 12.80
CA VAL A 295 0.08 -5.07 11.69
C VAL A 295 0.76 -4.65 10.39
N ALA A 296 0.91 -3.34 10.13
CA ALA A 296 1.60 -2.83 8.95
C ALA A 296 3.07 -3.26 8.90
N GLY A 297 3.81 -3.06 10.00
CA GLY A 297 5.20 -3.51 10.11
C GLY A 297 5.33 -5.03 10.03
N TYR A 298 4.47 -5.77 10.73
CA TYR A 298 4.45 -7.23 10.69
C TYR A 298 4.25 -7.79 9.28
N LEU A 299 3.22 -7.31 8.56
CA LEU A 299 2.89 -7.76 7.22
C LEU A 299 4.01 -7.40 6.23
N THR A 300 4.61 -6.22 6.39
CA THR A 300 5.77 -5.80 5.59
C THR A 300 6.95 -6.74 5.81
N LEU A 301 7.30 -7.07 7.05
CA LEU A 301 8.34 -8.06 7.35
C LEU A 301 8.06 -9.43 6.75
N GLN A 302 6.79 -9.84 6.59
CA GLN A 302 6.48 -11.10 5.92
C GLN A 302 6.91 -11.09 4.45
N LEU A 303 6.86 -9.94 3.78
CA LEU A 303 7.28 -9.77 2.38
C LEU A 303 8.81 -9.69 2.22
N VAL A 304 9.54 -9.48 3.31
CA VAL A 304 11.00 -9.30 3.27
C VAL A 304 11.73 -10.63 3.25
N ASN A 305 12.72 -10.73 2.35
CA ASN A 305 13.74 -11.77 2.32
C ASN A 305 15.06 -11.19 2.88
N PRO A 306 15.46 -11.50 4.14
CA PRO A 306 16.64 -10.92 4.77
C PRO A 306 17.94 -11.08 3.97
N LYS A 307 18.07 -12.17 3.21
CA LYS A 307 19.26 -12.46 2.41
C LYS A 307 19.53 -11.41 1.33
N VAL A 308 18.49 -10.75 0.82
CA VAL A 308 18.64 -9.67 -0.18
C VAL A 308 19.45 -8.51 0.40
N PHE A 309 19.32 -8.29 1.70
CA PHE A 309 19.93 -7.22 2.48
C PHE A 309 21.26 -7.63 3.14
N GLY A 310 21.79 -8.82 2.82
CA GLY A 310 23.04 -9.34 3.40
C GLY A 310 22.90 -9.82 4.84
N ILE A 311 21.66 -10.02 5.31
CA ILE A 311 21.37 -10.48 6.67
C ILE A 311 21.13 -11.99 6.65
N ASP A 312 21.84 -12.73 7.50
CA ASP A 312 21.59 -14.16 7.67
C ASP A 312 20.29 -14.37 8.47
N GLU A 313 19.36 -15.09 7.85
CA GLU A 313 18.06 -15.37 8.45
C GLU A 313 18.20 -16.27 9.69
N GLU A 314 19.18 -17.17 9.74
CA GLU A 314 19.37 -18.05 10.91
C GLU A 314 19.95 -17.28 12.10
N GLU A 315 20.89 -16.36 11.87
CA GLU A 315 21.41 -15.48 12.92
C GLU A 315 20.31 -14.58 13.48
N VAL A 316 19.51 -13.94 12.62
CA VAL A 316 18.38 -13.11 13.08
C VAL A 316 17.33 -13.93 13.81
N LYS A 317 17.07 -15.18 13.39
CA LYS A 317 16.16 -16.06 14.13
C LYS A 317 16.64 -16.32 15.55
N GLU A 318 17.94 -16.50 15.75
CA GLU A 318 18.54 -16.73 17.07
C GLU A 318 18.51 -15.46 17.93
N TYR A 319 18.92 -14.31 17.39
CA TYR A 319 18.86 -13.03 18.11
C TYR A 319 17.43 -12.65 18.50
N CYS A 320 16.49 -12.85 17.56
CA CYS A 320 15.07 -12.58 17.76
C CYS A 320 14.31 -13.76 18.40
N LYS A 321 15.00 -14.76 18.95
CA LYS A 321 14.34 -15.88 19.61
C LYS A 321 13.68 -15.40 20.89
N LEU A 322 12.47 -15.85 21.15
CA LEU A 322 11.75 -15.61 22.40
C LEU A 322 10.93 -16.82 22.81
N LYS A 323 10.64 -16.92 24.11
CA LYS A 323 9.83 -17.99 24.67
C LYS A 323 8.45 -17.48 25.03
N ILE A 324 7.42 -18.07 24.42
CA ILE A 324 6.02 -17.83 24.76
C ILE A 324 5.46 -19.14 25.31
N ARG A 325 5.09 -19.14 26.59
CA ARG A 325 4.77 -20.36 27.36
C ARG A 325 5.94 -21.34 27.27
N ASP A 326 5.71 -22.56 26.79
CA ASP A 326 6.73 -23.61 26.65
C ASP A 326 7.26 -23.75 25.23
N LYS A 327 6.97 -22.79 24.34
CA LYS A 327 7.38 -22.85 22.93
C LYS A 327 8.27 -21.67 22.57
N GLU A 328 9.26 -21.97 21.73
CA GLU A 328 10.17 -20.98 21.17
C GLU A 328 9.61 -20.45 19.85
N TYR A 329 9.76 -19.16 19.65
CA TYR A 329 9.36 -18.43 18.46
C TYR A 329 10.45 -17.44 18.06
N SER A 330 10.50 -17.07 16.79
CA SER A 330 11.31 -15.94 16.32
C SER A 330 10.42 -14.71 16.13
N ALA A 331 10.78 -13.58 16.74
CA ALA A 331 10.06 -12.32 16.63
C ALA A 331 9.91 -11.87 15.16
N LEU A 332 10.87 -12.19 14.30
CA LEU A 332 10.87 -11.88 12.87
C LEU A 332 9.62 -12.42 12.14
N ARG A 333 9.13 -13.59 12.55
CA ARG A 333 7.99 -14.28 11.89
C ARG A 333 6.80 -14.51 12.83
N LEU A 334 6.90 -14.06 14.07
CA LEU A 334 5.87 -14.21 15.09
C LEU A 334 4.62 -13.41 14.70
N ILE A 335 3.46 -14.06 14.76
CA ILE A 335 2.17 -13.36 14.65
C ILE A 335 2.02 -12.42 15.84
N PRO A 336 1.71 -11.12 15.64
CA PRO A 336 1.63 -10.20 16.77
C PRO A 336 0.62 -10.64 17.82
N LEU A 337 0.98 -10.47 19.09
CA LEU A 337 0.19 -10.90 20.24
C LEU A 337 -1.02 -9.99 20.46
N GLY A 338 -2.09 -10.50 21.07
CA GLY A 338 -3.29 -9.69 21.34
C GLY A 338 -4.13 -9.30 20.11
N LEU A 339 -3.81 -9.83 18.92
CA LEU A 339 -4.64 -9.70 17.72
C LEU A 339 -5.62 -10.86 17.57
N ARG A 340 -6.79 -10.57 16.98
CA ARG A 340 -7.80 -11.58 16.68
C ARG A 340 -7.26 -12.57 15.65
N ARG A 341 -7.37 -13.86 15.96
CA ARG A 341 -6.91 -14.97 15.10
C ARG A 341 -7.83 -16.19 15.24
N GLY A 342 -8.07 -16.89 14.14
CA GLY A 342 -8.74 -18.19 14.15
C GLY A 342 -7.82 -19.33 14.60
N ASN A 343 -8.35 -20.55 14.70
CA ASN A 343 -7.54 -21.76 14.84
C ASN A 343 -7.44 -22.45 13.47
N PRO A 344 -6.27 -22.40 12.79
CA PRO A 344 -6.13 -22.97 11.46
C PRO A 344 -6.37 -24.48 11.37
N THR A 345 -6.16 -25.22 12.47
CA THR A 345 -6.40 -26.67 12.50
C THR A 345 -7.88 -26.98 12.73
N LYS A 346 -8.49 -26.40 13.78
CA LYS A 346 -9.88 -26.70 14.19
C LYS A 346 -10.94 -26.02 13.33
N ARG A 347 -10.74 -24.73 13.01
CA ARG A 347 -11.61 -23.92 12.12
C ARG A 347 -13.09 -23.94 12.49
N ASP A 348 -13.40 -24.09 13.78
CA ASP A 348 -14.73 -24.37 14.33
C ASP A 348 -15.39 -23.16 15.00
N LYS A 349 -14.63 -22.10 15.28
CA LYS A 349 -15.09 -20.89 15.97
C LYS A 349 -14.81 -19.63 15.16
N PHE A 350 -15.47 -18.54 15.54
CA PHE A 350 -15.18 -17.20 15.01
C PHE A 350 -13.68 -16.87 15.21
N PRO A 351 -12.99 -16.24 14.24
CA PRO A 351 -13.47 -15.66 12.97
C PRO A 351 -13.62 -16.66 11.80
N CYS A 352 -13.49 -17.97 12.01
CA CYS A 352 -13.61 -18.96 10.92
C CYS A 352 -15.09 -19.29 10.60
N LYS A 353 -15.90 -19.54 11.63
CA LYS A 353 -17.32 -19.91 11.52
C LYS A 353 -18.19 -19.14 12.52
N THR A 354 -19.45 -18.96 12.17
CA THR A 354 -20.51 -18.53 13.10
C THR A 354 -21.60 -19.61 13.09
N GLY A 355 -21.70 -20.37 14.19
CA GLY A 355 -22.48 -21.61 14.20
C GLY A 355 -21.95 -22.60 13.15
N ASN A 356 -22.85 -23.17 12.34
CA ASN A 356 -22.48 -24.13 11.29
C ASN A 356 -22.06 -23.46 9.97
N LYS A 357 -22.16 -22.13 9.84
CA LYS A 357 -21.88 -21.42 8.58
C LYS A 357 -20.41 -20.94 8.54
N PRO A 358 -19.65 -21.25 7.47
CA PRO A 358 -18.33 -20.64 7.26
C PRO A 358 -18.50 -19.14 7.06
N LEU A 359 -17.77 -18.36 7.86
CA LEU A 359 -17.72 -16.90 7.74
C LEU A 359 -16.48 -16.45 6.98
N CYS A 360 -15.36 -17.15 7.19
CA CYS A 360 -14.12 -16.87 6.49
C CYS A 360 -14.07 -17.61 5.16
N PRO A 361 -14.02 -16.92 4.01
CA PRO A 361 -13.88 -17.56 2.71
C PRO A 361 -12.51 -18.23 2.51
N LEU A 362 -11.46 -17.80 3.23
CA LEU A 362 -10.13 -18.41 3.21
C LEU A 362 -9.94 -19.59 4.19
N ILE A 363 -11.02 -20.22 4.66
CA ILE A 363 -10.96 -21.27 5.69
C ILE A 363 -10.15 -22.51 5.25
N GLU A 364 -10.21 -22.86 3.97
CA GLU A 364 -9.47 -24.00 3.40
C GLU A 364 -7.98 -23.69 3.27
N ALA A 365 -7.64 -22.56 2.64
CA ALA A 365 -6.27 -22.11 2.50
C ALA A 365 -5.59 -21.87 3.86
N CYS A 366 -6.33 -21.34 4.83
CA CYS A 366 -5.84 -21.21 6.21
C CYS A 366 -5.48 -22.58 6.81
N GLY A 367 -6.34 -23.58 6.63
CA GLY A 367 -6.04 -24.95 7.04
C GLY A 367 -4.80 -25.51 6.36
N PHE A 368 -4.68 -25.31 5.05
CA PHE A 368 -3.55 -25.77 4.24
C PHE A 368 -2.21 -25.19 4.70
N TYR A 369 -2.10 -23.86 4.79
CA TYR A 369 -0.82 -23.19 5.04
C TYR A 369 -0.45 -23.07 6.52
N LEU A 370 -1.45 -22.95 7.40
CA LEU A 370 -1.24 -22.62 8.81
C LEU A 370 -1.72 -23.71 9.76
N GLY A 371 -2.56 -24.65 9.30
CA GLY A 371 -3.12 -25.74 10.10
C GLY A 371 -2.38 -27.06 10.00
N GLN A 372 -1.50 -27.24 9.01
CA GLN A 372 -0.73 -28.45 8.78
C GLN A 372 0.73 -28.29 9.24
N TYR A 373 1.26 -29.31 9.93
CA TYR A 373 2.59 -29.24 10.56
C TYR A 373 3.72 -29.86 9.71
N LYS A 374 3.41 -30.78 8.78
CA LYS A 374 4.42 -31.44 7.95
C LYS A 374 4.50 -30.75 6.58
N LYS A 375 5.61 -30.05 6.34
CA LYS A 375 5.97 -29.56 5.00
C LYS A 375 6.57 -30.70 4.19
N THR A 376 6.08 -30.91 2.98
CA THR A 376 6.70 -31.80 2.01
C THR A 376 7.91 -31.14 1.35
N PRO A 377 8.79 -31.91 0.67
CA PRO A 377 9.84 -31.33 -0.18
C PRO A 377 9.28 -30.34 -1.22
N PHE A 378 8.14 -30.65 -1.83
CA PHE A 378 7.44 -29.74 -2.74
C PHE A 378 7.02 -28.44 -2.05
N ASP A 379 6.47 -28.52 -0.83
CA ASP A 379 6.13 -27.33 -0.04
C ASP A 379 7.38 -26.46 0.20
N ILE A 380 8.53 -27.06 0.52
CA ILE A 380 9.81 -26.35 0.72
C ILE A 380 10.22 -25.59 -0.55
N VAL A 381 10.13 -26.23 -1.72
CA VAL A 381 10.43 -25.59 -3.01
C VAL A 381 9.50 -24.42 -3.27
N MET A 382 8.19 -24.58 -3.07
CA MET A 382 7.22 -23.50 -3.27
C MET A 382 7.42 -22.34 -2.28
N TRP A 383 7.84 -22.62 -1.03
CA TRP A 383 8.24 -21.57 -0.08
C TRP A 383 9.50 -20.83 -0.55
N ALA A 384 10.51 -21.55 -1.05
CA ALA A 384 11.72 -20.94 -1.58
C ALA A 384 11.43 -20.06 -2.81
N LEU A 385 10.56 -20.51 -3.72
CA LEU A 385 10.13 -19.75 -4.89
C LEU A 385 9.43 -18.45 -4.50
N ARG A 386 8.60 -18.45 -3.44
CA ARG A 386 7.99 -17.21 -2.91
C ARG A 386 9.05 -16.21 -2.44
N TYR A 387 9.98 -16.63 -1.60
CA TYR A 387 11.03 -15.74 -1.10
C TYR A 387 11.98 -15.26 -2.20
N TYR A 388 12.21 -16.09 -3.22
CA TYR A 388 12.95 -15.68 -4.41
C TYR A 388 12.20 -14.59 -5.18
N THR A 389 10.91 -14.82 -5.46
CA THR A 389 10.02 -13.85 -6.14
C THR A 389 9.98 -12.52 -5.40
N LEU A 390 9.76 -12.56 -4.07
CA LEU A 390 9.79 -11.37 -3.22
C LEU A 390 11.14 -10.65 -3.28
N GLY A 391 12.24 -11.40 -3.29
CA GLY A 391 13.58 -10.83 -3.39
C GLY A 391 13.88 -10.18 -4.75
N ILE A 392 13.38 -10.73 -5.86
CA ILE A 392 13.44 -10.07 -7.18
C ILE A 392 12.61 -8.79 -7.17
N ARG A 393 11.40 -8.85 -6.60
CA ARG A 393 10.45 -7.75 -6.64
C ARG A 393 10.85 -6.56 -5.78
N GLU A 394 11.79 -6.74 -4.85
CA GLU A 394 12.48 -5.61 -4.20
C GLU A 394 13.02 -4.61 -5.24
N ASN A 395 13.56 -5.06 -6.37
CA ASN A 395 14.11 -4.19 -7.42
C ASN A 395 13.05 -3.25 -8.03
N THR A 396 11.79 -3.69 -8.05
CA THR A 396 10.71 -2.85 -8.58
C THR A 396 10.27 -1.83 -7.53
N SER A 397 10.04 -2.32 -6.31
CA SER A 397 9.50 -1.50 -5.22
C SER A 397 10.53 -0.51 -4.65
N ILE A 398 11.83 -0.79 -4.78
CA ILE A 398 12.91 0.08 -4.31
C ILE A 398 12.92 1.46 -4.99
N THR A 399 12.36 1.55 -6.20
CA THR A 399 12.24 2.83 -6.92
C THR A 399 11.45 3.84 -6.10
N PHE A 400 10.29 3.42 -5.58
CA PHE A 400 9.43 4.28 -4.75
C PHE A 400 10.10 4.60 -3.41
N LYS A 401 10.79 3.63 -2.81
CA LYS A 401 11.56 3.83 -1.58
C LYS A 401 12.66 4.88 -1.74
N VAL A 402 13.41 4.82 -2.83
CA VAL A 402 14.50 5.78 -3.10
C VAL A 402 13.97 7.18 -3.34
N ILE A 403 12.86 7.32 -4.07
CA ILE A 403 12.18 8.60 -4.22
C ILE A 403 11.69 9.11 -2.85
N TYR A 404 11.08 8.25 -2.05
CA TYR A 404 10.64 8.61 -0.70
C TYR A 404 11.81 9.12 0.17
N GLU A 405 12.93 8.39 0.22
CA GLU A 405 14.11 8.78 1.00
C GLU A 405 14.77 10.07 0.50
N LEU A 406 14.76 10.30 -0.82
CA LEU A 406 15.29 11.53 -1.44
C LEU A 406 14.58 12.77 -0.90
N PHE A 407 13.25 12.76 -0.88
CA PHE A 407 12.44 13.90 -0.43
C PHE A 407 12.25 13.95 1.08
N ARG A 408 12.49 12.82 1.78
CA ARG A 408 12.65 12.82 3.24
C ARG A 408 13.92 13.56 3.64
N LYS A 409 15.05 13.34 2.96
CA LYS A 409 16.35 13.93 3.32
C LYS A 409 16.58 15.34 2.76
N HIS A 410 16.04 15.65 1.57
CA HIS A 410 16.27 16.92 0.89
C HIS A 410 14.96 17.71 0.73
N ARG A 411 15.06 19.04 0.67
CA ARG A 411 13.91 19.88 0.34
C ARG A 411 13.51 19.67 -1.11
N ARG A 412 12.19 19.71 -1.38
CA ARG A 412 11.65 19.54 -2.74
C ARG A 412 12.29 20.51 -3.74
N ASP A 413 12.33 21.79 -3.41
CA ASP A 413 12.87 22.84 -4.28
C ASP A 413 14.34 22.59 -4.66
N ASP A 414 15.14 22.12 -3.69
CA ASP A 414 16.55 21.80 -3.92
C ASP A 414 16.68 20.61 -4.88
N VAL A 415 15.88 19.56 -4.68
CA VAL A 415 15.89 18.38 -5.57
C VAL A 415 15.46 18.77 -6.98
N ILE A 416 14.38 19.53 -7.11
CA ILE A 416 13.88 20.02 -8.40
C ILE A 416 14.94 20.86 -9.11
N SER A 417 15.51 21.84 -8.42
CA SER A 417 16.56 22.70 -8.96
C SER A 417 17.79 21.89 -9.42
N ASN A 418 18.24 20.94 -8.60
CA ASN A 418 19.34 20.05 -8.95
C ASN A 418 19.04 19.23 -10.21
N LEU A 419 17.85 18.63 -10.31
CA LEU A 419 17.45 17.86 -11.48
C LEU A 419 17.36 18.74 -12.74
N LYS A 420 16.83 19.97 -12.64
CA LYS A 420 16.79 20.93 -13.75
C LYS A 420 18.18 21.40 -14.20
N ASN A 421 19.17 21.40 -13.31
CA ASN A 421 20.56 21.70 -13.60
C ASN A 421 21.36 20.48 -14.09
N GLY A 422 20.72 19.31 -14.21
CA GLY A 422 21.32 18.07 -14.72
C GLY A 422 22.02 17.22 -13.66
N ASN A 423 21.97 17.64 -12.40
CA ASN A 423 22.54 16.88 -11.29
C ASN A 423 21.68 15.63 -11.01
N GLY A 424 22.35 14.55 -10.64
CA GLY A 424 21.71 13.28 -10.27
C GLY A 424 21.89 12.97 -8.78
N TYR A 425 21.51 11.76 -8.39
CA TYR A 425 21.72 11.25 -7.03
C TYR A 425 22.29 9.83 -7.05
N GLU A 426 23.01 9.45 -6.01
CA GLU A 426 23.46 8.08 -5.72
C GLU A 426 22.84 7.60 -4.43
N TRP A 427 22.49 6.33 -4.39
CA TRP A 427 22.07 5.64 -3.20
C TRP A 427 22.75 4.28 -3.12
N THR A 428 23.32 3.96 -1.96
CA THR A 428 23.94 2.65 -1.72
C THR A 428 22.91 1.75 -1.05
N PHE A 429 22.50 0.68 -1.72
CA PHE A 429 21.66 -0.36 -1.15
C PHE A 429 22.43 -1.09 -0.03
N PRO A 430 21.81 -1.46 1.11
CA PRO A 430 20.36 -1.45 1.38
C PRO A 430 19.79 -0.19 2.06
N ALA A 431 20.61 0.60 2.75
CA ALA A 431 20.15 1.76 3.53
C ALA A 431 21.17 2.92 3.56
N GLY A 432 21.97 3.06 2.51
CA GLY A 432 23.03 4.06 2.43
C GLY A 432 22.54 5.51 2.37
N PRO A 433 23.47 6.48 2.48
CA PRO A 433 23.14 7.89 2.28
C PRO A 433 22.74 8.15 0.83
N LEU A 434 21.86 9.14 0.65
CA LEU A 434 21.58 9.72 -0.66
C LEU A 434 22.57 10.87 -0.88
N ILE A 435 23.37 10.76 -1.94
CA ILE A 435 24.45 11.70 -2.23
C ILE A 435 24.16 12.36 -3.58
N ARG A 436 24.21 13.69 -3.63
CA ARG A 436 24.07 14.42 -4.89
C ARG A 436 25.28 14.13 -5.80
N GLN A 437 25.02 13.93 -7.09
CA GLN A 437 26.05 13.94 -8.12
C GLN A 437 26.01 15.23 -8.91
N ASP A 438 27.16 15.90 -8.98
CA ASP A 438 27.36 17.06 -9.85
C ASP A 438 27.67 16.66 -11.31
N LYS A 439 27.61 15.35 -11.62
CA LYS A 439 27.77 14.83 -12.98
C LYS A 439 26.43 14.98 -13.72
N LYS A 440 26.42 15.76 -14.82
CA LYS A 440 25.29 16.02 -15.77
C LYS A 440 24.60 14.74 -16.29
N LYS A 441 23.85 14.04 -15.44
CA LYS A 441 23.33 12.68 -15.69
C LYS A 441 21.88 12.48 -15.27
N GLN A 442 21.18 13.51 -14.77
CA GLN A 442 19.75 13.55 -14.39
C GLN A 442 19.12 12.15 -14.24
N ARG A 443 19.52 11.46 -13.18
CA ARG A 443 19.08 10.11 -12.82
C ARG A 443 19.46 9.81 -11.38
N ILE A 444 18.82 8.80 -10.82
CA ILE A 444 19.21 8.23 -9.54
C ILE A 444 19.91 6.90 -9.82
N LEU A 445 21.15 6.75 -9.35
CA LEU A 445 21.92 5.51 -9.44
C LEU A 445 21.85 4.78 -8.12
N ILE A 446 21.42 3.51 -8.17
CA ILE A 446 21.45 2.63 -7.01
C ILE A 446 22.67 1.73 -7.14
N TYR A 447 23.52 1.70 -6.11
CA TYR A 447 24.69 0.84 -6.05
C TYR A 447 24.47 -0.30 -5.06
N LYS A 448 24.93 -1.50 -5.42
CA LYS A 448 25.07 -2.66 -4.53
C LYS A 448 26.47 -3.22 -4.75
N ASP A 449 27.24 -3.40 -3.67
CA ASP A 449 28.61 -3.91 -3.73
C ASP A 449 29.52 -3.17 -4.74
N LYS A 450 29.44 -1.83 -4.72
CA LYS A 450 30.15 -0.90 -5.65
C LYS A 450 29.78 -1.06 -7.14
N LYS A 451 28.79 -1.88 -7.48
CA LYS A 451 28.26 -2.03 -8.84
C LYS A 451 26.93 -1.30 -8.97
N ILE A 452 26.63 -0.77 -10.15
CA ILE A 452 25.31 -0.20 -10.43
C ILE A 452 24.31 -1.34 -10.44
N PHE A 453 23.40 -1.30 -9.49
CA PHE A 453 22.30 -2.24 -9.33
C PHE A 453 21.09 -1.82 -10.16
N GLN A 454 20.76 -0.53 -10.17
CA GLN A 454 19.62 0.02 -10.90
C GLN A 454 19.84 1.49 -11.25
N GLN A 455 19.16 1.96 -12.30
CA GLN A 455 19.13 3.36 -12.69
C GLN A 455 17.67 3.81 -12.83
N ILE A 456 17.32 4.89 -12.15
CA ILE A 456 15.97 5.48 -12.21
C ILE A 456 16.08 6.79 -12.99
N ARG A 457 15.37 6.89 -14.11
CA ARG A 457 15.21 8.15 -14.83
C ARG A 457 14.14 8.98 -14.14
N VAL A 458 14.47 10.25 -13.90
CA VAL A 458 13.55 11.23 -13.31
C VAL A 458 13.61 12.47 -14.16
N ASP A 459 12.45 13.03 -14.46
CA ASP A 459 12.31 14.28 -15.15
C ASP A 459 11.44 15.27 -14.37
N VAL A 460 11.59 16.56 -14.68
CA VAL A 460 10.79 17.63 -14.09
C VAL A 460 9.95 18.28 -15.18
N ILE A 461 8.65 18.28 -14.98
CA ILE A 461 7.65 18.75 -15.93
C ILE A 461 7.43 20.26 -15.76
N ASP A 462 7.34 20.97 -16.88
CA ASP A 462 7.08 22.40 -16.90
C ASP A 462 5.62 22.74 -17.27
N GLY A 463 4.91 21.84 -17.97
CA GLY A 463 3.51 22.04 -18.34
C GLY A 463 2.82 20.80 -18.93
N ILE A 464 1.52 20.93 -19.21
CA ILE A 464 0.66 19.89 -19.80
C ILE A 464 -0.19 20.53 -20.89
N TYR A 465 -0.31 19.84 -22.02
CA TYR A 465 -1.34 20.08 -23.03
C TYR A 465 -2.39 19.00 -22.86
N ASP A 466 -3.58 19.39 -22.42
CA ASP A 466 -4.74 18.50 -22.38
C ASP A 466 -5.62 18.79 -23.60
N SER A 467 -5.33 18.10 -24.70
CA SER A 467 -6.15 18.09 -25.92
C SER A 467 -6.72 16.67 -26.11
N ASP A 468 -6.96 16.23 -27.35
CA ASP A 468 -7.37 14.84 -27.63
C ASP A 468 -6.41 13.79 -27.02
N ASN A 469 -5.16 14.17 -26.76
CA ASN A 469 -4.16 13.36 -26.05
C ASN A 469 -3.68 14.06 -24.77
N PHE A 470 -3.43 13.28 -23.71
CA PHE A 470 -2.80 13.77 -22.48
C PHE A 470 -1.29 13.88 -22.70
N VAL A 471 -0.79 15.09 -22.95
CA VAL A 471 0.61 15.35 -23.29
C VAL A 471 1.25 16.18 -22.20
N ILE A 472 2.31 15.68 -21.60
CA ILE A 472 3.11 16.44 -20.63
C ILE A 472 4.39 16.93 -21.31
N TYR A 473 4.90 18.11 -20.94
CA TYR A 473 6.07 18.67 -21.59
C TYR A 473 7.03 19.37 -20.63
N ARG A 474 8.27 19.50 -21.08
CA ARG A 474 9.30 20.35 -20.47
C ARG A 474 10.16 21.00 -21.54
N LYS A 475 10.86 22.07 -21.15
CA LYS A 475 11.91 22.65 -22.00
C LYS A 475 13.13 21.73 -22.06
N ILE A 476 13.83 21.74 -23.19
CA ILE A 476 15.19 21.18 -23.26
C ILE A 476 16.08 22.01 -22.33
N ARG A 477 16.77 21.34 -21.42
CA ARG A 477 17.57 22.01 -20.38
C ARG A 477 18.91 22.45 -20.97
N ASP A 478 19.49 23.52 -20.44
CA ASP A 478 20.74 24.09 -20.97
C ASP A 478 21.89 23.09 -20.97
N TYR A 479 21.96 22.21 -19.98
CA TYR A 479 22.99 21.18 -19.94
C TYR A 479 22.85 20.13 -21.05
N GLU A 480 21.62 19.85 -21.53
CA GLU A 480 21.34 18.95 -22.65
C GLU A 480 21.67 19.60 -23.99
N LYS A 481 21.42 20.91 -24.12
CA LYS A 481 21.87 21.71 -25.27
C LYS A 481 23.38 21.72 -25.38
N ASN A 482 24.05 21.91 -24.25
CA ASN A 482 25.50 22.01 -24.16
C ASN A 482 26.22 20.67 -24.41
N ASP A 483 25.66 19.54 -23.96
CA ASP A 483 26.28 18.21 -24.14
C ASP A 483 25.76 17.44 -25.37
N GLY A 484 24.74 17.98 -26.05
CA GLY A 484 24.09 17.38 -27.22
C GLY A 484 23.31 16.09 -26.90
N LYS A 485 23.03 15.79 -25.63
CA LYS A 485 22.43 14.53 -25.19
C LYS A 485 21.17 14.77 -24.38
N LEU A 486 20.05 14.53 -25.04
CA LEU A 486 18.73 14.56 -24.43
C LEU A 486 18.56 13.44 -23.40
N ARG A 487 18.05 13.79 -22.23
CA ARG A 487 17.77 12.91 -21.10
C ARG A 487 16.27 12.75 -20.97
N VAL A 488 15.74 11.79 -21.71
CA VAL A 488 14.29 11.51 -21.73
C VAL A 488 13.98 10.15 -21.10
N ILE A 489 12.78 10.01 -20.56
CA ILE A 489 12.19 8.69 -20.31
C ILE A 489 11.76 8.13 -21.67
N ARG A 490 12.17 6.89 -21.96
CA ARG A 490 11.96 6.28 -23.28
C ARG A 490 10.52 5.83 -23.48
N GLU A 491 10.13 5.71 -24.74
CA GLU A 491 8.86 5.11 -25.16
C GLU A 491 8.70 3.68 -24.63
N GLY A 492 7.46 3.30 -24.35
CA GLY A 492 7.08 2.00 -23.79
C GLY A 492 7.28 1.87 -22.27
N LYS A 493 7.93 2.84 -21.61
CA LYS A 493 8.26 2.73 -20.19
C LYS A 493 7.06 3.05 -19.29
N PRO A 494 6.82 2.25 -18.23
CA PRO A 494 5.88 2.61 -17.19
C PRO A 494 6.45 3.75 -16.35
N VAL A 495 5.55 4.64 -15.95
CA VAL A 495 5.90 5.90 -15.31
C VAL A 495 4.90 6.26 -14.23
N MET A 496 5.35 7.07 -13.29
CA MET A 496 4.49 7.74 -12.33
C MET A 496 4.72 9.25 -12.41
N LEU A 497 3.63 9.98 -12.63
CA LEU A 497 3.59 11.43 -12.54
C LEU A 497 3.15 11.81 -11.12
N PHE A 498 3.97 12.59 -10.42
CA PHE A 498 3.64 13.16 -9.11
C PHE A 498 3.45 14.67 -9.26
N LEU A 499 2.23 15.15 -9.00
CA LEU A 499 1.93 16.57 -9.09
C LEU A 499 2.58 17.36 -7.95
N ASN A 500 2.76 18.65 -8.16
CA ASN A 500 3.32 19.56 -7.16
C ASN A 500 2.20 20.14 -6.26
N ASP A 501 1.60 19.28 -5.45
CA ASP A 501 0.51 19.65 -4.54
C ASP A 501 0.98 20.16 -3.17
N ALA A 502 2.23 20.62 -3.09
CA ALA A 502 2.94 21.05 -1.87
C ALA A 502 3.21 19.95 -0.83
N SER A 503 2.85 18.69 -1.09
CA SER A 503 3.35 17.59 -0.28
C SER A 503 4.88 17.50 -0.40
N ARG A 504 5.54 17.38 0.74
CA ARG A 504 7.01 17.25 0.80
C ARG A 504 7.47 15.97 0.10
N ILE A 505 6.74 14.88 0.27
CA ILE A 505 7.10 13.53 -0.19
C ILE A 505 6.25 13.18 -1.41
N PRO A 506 6.82 13.06 -2.62
CA PRO A 506 6.06 12.81 -3.85
C PRO A 506 5.22 11.54 -3.82
N SER A 507 5.66 10.48 -3.16
CA SER A 507 4.88 9.23 -3.06
C SER A 507 3.61 9.36 -2.20
N LEU A 508 3.43 10.51 -1.55
CA LEU A 508 2.22 10.92 -0.85
C LEU A 508 1.50 12.09 -1.57
N SER A 509 1.93 12.49 -2.77
CA SER A 509 1.29 13.52 -3.61
C SER A 509 0.17 12.95 -4.49
N LEU A 510 -0.69 13.83 -5.03
CA LEU A 510 -1.54 13.49 -6.17
C LEU A 510 -0.69 12.87 -7.29
N ASN A 511 -1.16 11.76 -7.86
CA ASN A 511 -0.36 10.99 -8.80
C ASN A 511 -1.15 10.25 -9.88
N LEU A 512 -0.44 9.94 -10.97
CA LEU A 512 -0.94 9.16 -12.09
C LEU A 512 0.06 8.07 -12.47
N THR A 513 -0.37 6.82 -12.43
CA THR A 513 0.36 5.72 -13.07
C THR A 513 0.00 5.67 -14.55
N ALA A 514 1.01 5.67 -15.42
CA ALA A 514 0.80 5.65 -16.87
C ALA A 514 1.96 4.98 -17.62
N ARG A 515 1.93 5.06 -18.95
CA ARG A 515 3.00 4.64 -19.84
C ARG A 515 3.36 5.77 -20.81
N VAL A 516 4.65 5.95 -21.08
CA VAL A 516 5.11 6.81 -22.19
C VAL A 516 4.83 6.08 -23.50
N ASP A 517 3.96 6.64 -24.34
CA ASP A 517 3.66 6.05 -25.63
C ASP A 517 4.61 6.55 -26.71
N ARG A 518 4.77 7.88 -26.78
CA ARG A 518 5.64 8.55 -27.75
C ARG A 518 6.41 9.70 -27.11
N VAL A 519 7.63 9.94 -27.56
CA VAL A 519 8.41 11.13 -27.18
C VAL A 519 8.70 11.96 -28.43
N GLU A 520 8.26 13.21 -28.43
CA GLU A 520 8.54 14.17 -29.50
C GLU A 520 9.39 15.31 -29.02
N ILE A 521 10.18 15.84 -29.94
CA ILE A 521 11.05 16.98 -29.70
C ILE A 521 10.71 18.03 -30.73
N ASP A 522 10.22 19.17 -30.25
CA ASP A 522 9.67 20.23 -31.09
C ASP A 522 9.89 21.58 -30.43
N ASN A 523 10.39 22.56 -31.18
CA ASN A 523 10.55 23.96 -30.75
C ASN A 523 11.13 24.13 -29.33
N ASP A 524 12.26 23.47 -29.04
CA ASP A 524 12.94 23.50 -27.74
C ASP A 524 12.19 22.82 -26.57
N LEU A 525 11.17 22.01 -26.89
CA LEU A 525 10.40 21.23 -25.93
C LEU A 525 10.60 19.73 -26.14
N VAL A 526 10.59 19.00 -25.03
CA VAL A 526 10.36 17.56 -25.00
C VAL A 526 8.91 17.34 -24.62
N LYS A 527 8.16 16.65 -25.49
CA LYS A 527 6.75 16.31 -25.33
C LYS A 527 6.63 14.81 -25.11
N TYR A 528 5.97 14.42 -24.03
CA TYR A 528 5.66 13.03 -23.69
C TYR A 528 4.18 12.79 -23.91
N TYR A 529 3.85 11.88 -24.82
CA TYR A 529 2.48 11.41 -25.03
C TYR A 529 2.21 10.30 -24.03
N ILE A 530 1.26 10.52 -23.15
CA ILE A 530 0.97 9.62 -22.03
C ILE A 530 -0.25 8.78 -22.37
N ASN A 531 -0.09 7.47 -22.30
CA ASN A 531 -1.16 6.51 -22.49
C ASN A 531 -1.49 5.80 -21.17
N ILE A 532 -2.77 5.46 -21.02
CA ILE A 532 -3.29 4.77 -19.85
C ILE A 532 -3.38 3.27 -20.15
N PRO A 533 -2.63 2.42 -19.44
CA PRO A 533 -2.43 1.03 -19.83
C PRO A 533 -3.66 0.13 -19.62
N SER A 534 -4.74 0.63 -19.01
CA SER A 534 -5.95 -0.15 -18.71
C SER A 534 -7.16 0.76 -18.48
N SER A 535 -8.37 0.26 -18.80
CA SER A 535 -9.64 0.93 -18.50
C SER A 535 -9.79 1.33 -17.03
N VAL A 536 -9.17 0.56 -16.13
CA VAL A 536 -9.17 0.81 -14.68
C VAL A 536 -8.58 2.18 -14.33
N PHE A 537 -7.53 2.60 -15.04
CA PHE A 537 -6.83 3.85 -14.76
C PHE A 537 -7.45 5.06 -15.46
N ARG A 538 -8.52 4.87 -16.26
CA ARG A 538 -9.23 5.98 -16.92
C ARG A 538 -9.80 6.95 -15.89
N TYR A 539 -10.37 6.42 -14.81
CA TYR A 539 -10.85 7.24 -13.70
C TYR A 539 -9.74 8.08 -13.07
N SER A 540 -8.56 7.48 -12.80
CA SER A 540 -7.39 8.24 -12.29
C SER A 540 -6.99 9.37 -13.22
N LEU A 541 -6.98 9.12 -14.54
CA LEU A 541 -6.70 10.16 -15.52
C LEU A 541 -7.75 11.27 -15.47
N THR A 542 -9.05 10.93 -15.43
CA THR A 542 -10.13 11.91 -15.33
C THR A 542 -10.00 12.78 -14.08
N LEU A 543 -9.68 12.19 -12.92
CA LEU A 543 -9.42 12.95 -11.70
C LEU A 543 -8.24 13.93 -11.90
N ILE A 544 -7.14 13.46 -12.47
CA ILE A 544 -5.94 14.29 -12.70
C ILE A 544 -6.22 15.43 -13.68
N LYS A 545 -6.98 15.18 -14.75
CA LYS A 545 -7.44 16.23 -15.67
C LYS A 545 -8.26 17.30 -14.93
N LYS A 546 -9.22 16.88 -14.10
CA LYS A 546 -10.01 17.80 -13.27
C LYS A 546 -9.14 18.61 -12.31
N TYR A 547 -8.16 17.97 -11.65
CA TYR A 547 -7.22 18.70 -10.80
C TYR A 547 -6.42 19.75 -11.58
N ILE A 548 -5.91 19.42 -12.75
CA ILE A 548 -5.12 20.34 -13.58
C ILE A 548 -5.99 21.49 -14.11
N GLU A 549 -7.24 21.21 -14.49
CA GLU A 549 -8.19 22.22 -14.94
C GLU A 549 -8.50 23.25 -13.85
N LYS A 550 -8.71 22.79 -12.61
CA LYS A 550 -9.04 23.67 -11.48
C LYS A 550 -7.82 24.31 -10.81
N TYR A 551 -6.68 23.61 -10.82
CA TYR A 551 -5.45 23.96 -10.11
C TYR A 551 -4.23 23.81 -11.04
N PRO A 552 -4.11 24.65 -12.09
CA PRO A 552 -3.04 24.54 -13.08
C PRO A 552 -1.63 24.71 -12.49
N GLU A 553 -1.51 25.36 -11.33
CA GLU A 553 -0.26 25.51 -10.60
C GLU A 553 0.35 24.17 -10.14
N LEU A 554 -0.47 23.13 -9.98
CA LEU A 554 -0.01 21.79 -9.58
C LEU A 554 0.92 21.14 -10.60
N VAL A 555 0.87 21.59 -11.86
CA VAL A 555 1.64 20.99 -12.95
C VAL A 555 3.11 21.37 -12.88
N LYS A 556 3.40 22.64 -12.57
CA LYS A 556 4.75 23.16 -12.59
C LYS A 556 5.59 22.46 -11.52
N ASP A 557 6.77 22.00 -11.92
CA ASP A 557 7.69 21.28 -11.02
C ASP A 557 7.13 19.94 -10.52
N SER A 558 6.23 19.34 -11.31
CA SER A 558 5.82 17.94 -11.16
C SER A 558 6.96 17.00 -11.52
N LEU A 559 7.01 15.86 -10.84
CA LEU A 559 8.03 14.84 -11.07
C LEU A 559 7.48 13.75 -11.96
N PHE A 560 8.25 13.38 -12.96
CA PHE A 560 7.93 12.29 -13.86
C PHE A 560 9.01 11.21 -13.75
N VAL A 561 8.64 10.07 -13.20
CA VAL A 561 9.60 9.04 -12.76
C VAL A 561 9.39 7.76 -13.55
N GLU A 562 10.46 7.20 -14.11
CA GLU A 562 10.45 5.84 -14.67
C GLU A 562 10.32 4.84 -13.52
N THR A 563 9.28 4.01 -13.57
CA THR A 563 9.01 3.01 -12.54
C THR A 563 9.09 1.61 -13.14
N GLY A 564 8.94 0.58 -12.31
CA GLY A 564 8.66 -0.78 -12.78
C GLY A 564 7.20 -1.15 -12.53
N VAL A 565 6.77 -2.28 -13.08
CA VAL A 565 5.42 -2.82 -12.82
C VAL A 565 5.49 -3.78 -11.64
N ASP A 566 4.83 -3.42 -10.52
CA ASP A 566 4.69 -4.34 -9.39
C ASP A 566 3.62 -5.40 -9.68
N LEU A 567 4.09 -6.61 -10.00
CA LEU A 567 3.26 -7.80 -10.21
C LEU A 567 3.30 -8.78 -9.04
N THR A 568 3.90 -8.41 -7.91
CA THR A 568 4.16 -9.30 -6.77
C THR A 568 2.91 -10.07 -6.35
N SER A 569 1.77 -9.36 -6.22
CA SER A 569 0.53 -10.02 -5.81
C SER A 569 0.03 -11.08 -6.81
N ARG A 570 0.23 -10.87 -8.12
CA ARG A 570 -0.19 -11.83 -9.16
C ARG A 570 0.73 -13.05 -9.20
N GLU A 571 2.03 -12.85 -8.99
CA GLU A 571 2.99 -13.94 -8.93
C GLU A 571 2.76 -14.80 -7.68
N LEU A 572 2.53 -14.18 -6.52
CA LEU A 572 2.19 -14.91 -5.29
C LEU A 572 0.88 -15.71 -5.45
N MET A 573 -0.15 -15.14 -6.12
CA MET A 573 -1.37 -15.88 -6.47
C MET A 573 -1.07 -17.10 -7.34
N THR A 574 -0.19 -16.95 -8.32
CA THR A 574 0.19 -18.04 -9.23
C THR A 574 0.89 -19.15 -8.46
N ILE A 575 1.84 -18.80 -7.58
CA ILE A 575 2.54 -19.75 -6.71
C ILE A 575 1.55 -20.44 -5.75
N ASP A 576 0.59 -19.72 -5.17
CA ASP A 576 -0.48 -20.30 -4.36
C ASP A 576 -1.32 -21.32 -5.13
N ALA A 577 -1.80 -20.95 -6.32
CA ALA A 577 -2.63 -21.81 -7.16
C ALA A 577 -1.88 -23.10 -7.52
N ILE A 578 -0.62 -22.99 -7.94
CA ILE A 578 0.23 -24.14 -8.25
C ILE A 578 0.41 -25.02 -7.02
N GLN A 579 0.76 -24.43 -5.86
CA GLN A 579 1.03 -25.23 -4.67
C GLN A 579 -0.23 -25.97 -4.18
N ARG A 580 -1.39 -25.32 -4.17
CA ARG A 580 -2.64 -25.96 -3.72
C ARG A 580 -3.16 -27.00 -4.73
N LYS A 581 -2.98 -26.79 -6.04
CA LYS A 581 -3.42 -27.74 -7.09
C LYS A 581 -2.53 -28.98 -7.14
N LEU A 582 -1.21 -28.82 -7.07
CA LEU A 582 -0.27 -29.91 -7.38
C LEU A 582 0.27 -30.66 -6.16
N ARG A 583 -0.03 -30.26 -4.92
CA ARG A 583 0.56 -30.88 -3.73
C ARG A 583 0.25 -32.37 -3.60
N ASP A 584 -1.00 -32.76 -3.80
CA ASP A 584 -1.43 -34.16 -3.61
C ASP A 584 -0.87 -35.07 -4.71
N ASP A 585 -0.79 -34.57 -5.95
CA ASP A 585 -0.18 -35.30 -7.06
C ASP A 585 1.35 -35.39 -6.88
N SER A 586 1.99 -34.32 -6.41
CA SER A 586 3.42 -34.30 -6.07
C SER A 586 3.73 -35.25 -4.91
N GLN A 587 2.87 -35.35 -3.89
CA GLN A 587 3.04 -36.30 -2.80
C GLN A 587 2.97 -37.75 -3.29
N LYS A 588 1.97 -38.11 -4.11
CA LYS A 588 1.87 -39.45 -4.70
C LYS A 588 3.08 -39.79 -5.57
N ILE A 589 3.65 -38.80 -6.24
CA ILE A 589 4.88 -38.95 -7.04
C ILE A 589 6.10 -39.14 -6.14
N MET A 590 6.25 -38.32 -5.10
CA MET A 590 7.36 -38.43 -4.15
C MET A 590 7.32 -39.74 -3.35
N GLU A 591 6.14 -40.24 -2.98
CA GLU A 591 5.97 -41.56 -2.35
C GLU A 591 6.29 -42.72 -3.32
N LYS A 592 6.09 -42.53 -4.64
CA LYS A 592 6.55 -43.47 -5.66
C LYS A 592 8.08 -43.42 -5.85
N ILE A 593 8.67 -42.24 -5.73
CA ILE A 593 10.14 -42.01 -5.79
C ILE A 593 10.81 -42.59 -4.53
N GLU A 594 10.25 -42.40 -3.32
CA GLU A 594 10.77 -43.00 -2.07
C GLU A 594 10.70 -44.54 -2.07
N LYS A 595 9.75 -45.13 -2.83
CA LYS A 595 9.67 -46.59 -3.05
C LYS A 595 10.61 -47.11 -4.12
N ARG A 596 11.28 -46.23 -4.87
CA ARG A 596 12.28 -46.55 -5.91
C ARG A 596 13.52 -45.69 -5.68
N ILE A 597 14.24 -45.97 -4.60
CA ILE A 597 15.59 -45.43 -4.39
C ILE A 597 16.54 -46.21 -5.30
N ASP A 598 16.51 -45.86 -6.59
CA ASP A 598 17.64 -45.85 -7.50
C ASP A 598 17.10 -45.45 -8.86
N GLU A 599 17.17 -44.15 -9.16
CA GLU A 599 17.68 -43.62 -10.42
C GLU A 599 17.33 -42.12 -10.54
N LYS A 600 18.38 -41.30 -10.45
CA LYS A 600 18.42 -39.85 -10.65
C LYS A 600 17.72 -39.39 -11.95
N GLU A 601 17.68 -40.24 -12.98
CA GLU A 601 17.05 -39.97 -14.27
C GLU A 601 15.51 -39.91 -14.22
N GLU A 602 14.86 -40.66 -13.33
CA GLU A 602 13.39 -40.70 -13.27
C GLU A 602 12.83 -39.43 -12.62
N ALA A 603 13.52 -38.92 -11.58
CA ALA A 603 13.21 -37.62 -10.98
C ALA A 603 13.42 -36.45 -11.96
N GLU A 604 14.52 -36.45 -12.73
CA GLU A 604 14.79 -35.43 -13.76
C GLU A 604 13.76 -35.47 -14.90
N LYS A 605 13.37 -36.66 -15.37
CA LYS A 605 12.28 -36.82 -16.37
C LYS A 605 10.93 -36.32 -15.86
N ILE A 606 10.64 -36.51 -14.58
CA ILE A 606 9.37 -36.08 -13.97
C ILE A 606 9.35 -34.58 -13.72
N PHE A 607 10.44 -33.98 -13.23
CA PHE A 607 10.55 -32.52 -13.12
C PHE A 607 10.45 -31.86 -14.50
N LYS A 608 11.07 -32.47 -15.53
CA LYS A 608 10.91 -32.04 -16.91
C LYS A 608 9.46 -32.15 -17.39
N LYS A 609 8.77 -33.24 -17.08
CA LYS A 609 7.34 -33.38 -17.40
C LYS A 609 6.45 -32.35 -16.69
N VAL A 610 6.73 -32.03 -15.41
CA VAL A 610 6.02 -30.96 -14.69
C VAL A 610 6.32 -29.59 -15.33
N ALA A 611 7.55 -29.35 -15.76
CA ALA A 611 7.92 -28.16 -16.51
C ALA A 611 7.20 -28.09 -17.88
N ASP A 612 7.12 -29.20 -18.61
CA ASP A 612 6.43 -29.30 -19.91
C ASP A 612 4.89 -29.18 -19.76
N ASP A 613 4.31 -29.73 -18.68
CA ASP A 613 2.88 -29.61 -18.36
C ASP A 613 2.55 -28.16 -17.90
N LEU A 614 3.47 -27.51 -17.19
CA LEU A 614 3.41 -26.07 -16.91
C LEU A 614 3.53 -25.25 -18.20
N GLU A 615 4.40 -25.63 -19.15
CA GLU A 615 4.58 -24.99 -20.46
C GLU A 615 3.28 -25.04 -21.29
N LYS A 616 2.56 -26.16 -21.26
CA LYS A 616 1.25 -26.32 -21.91
C LYS A 616 0.12 -25.49 -21.28
N GLU A 617 0.08 -25.36 -19.94
CA GLU A 617 -0.91 -24.50 -19.26
C GLU A 617 -0.53 -22.99 -19.32
N SER A 618 0.74 -22.66 -19.63
CA SER A 618 1.36 -21.32 -19.53
C SER A 618 1.47 -20.54 -20.85
N ASN A 619 0.61 -20.78 -21.85
CA ASN A 619 0.56 -19.94 -23.07
C ASN A 619 0.26 -18.43 -22.82
N ASN A 620 0.26 -17.96 -21.56
CA ASN A 620 0.10 -16.56 -21.15
C ASN A 620 1.14 -16.02 -20.12
N GLY A 621 2.27 -16.71 -19.86
CA GLY A 621 3.16 -16.35 -18.72
C GLY A 621 4.67 -16.54 -18.92
N TRP A 622 5.28 -15.75 -19.81
CA TRP A 622 6.70 -15.87 -20.21
C TRP A 622 7.77 -15.59 -19.11
N ASP A 623 7.44 -14.87 -18.03
CA ASP A 623 8.44 -14.46 -17.00
C ASP A 623 8.67 -15.49 -15.87
N LEU A 624 7.71 -16.40 -15.64
CA LEU A 624 7.84 -17.43 -14.60
C LEU A 624 8.81 -18.56 -15.04
N TYR A 625 8.89 -18.77 -16.36
CA TYR A 625 9.63 -19.85 -17.01
C TYR A 625 11.14 -19.76 -16.78
N GLN A 626 11.74 -18.59 -17.01
CA GLN A 626 13.18 -18.38 -16.78
C GLN A 626 13.57 -18.57 -15.30
N THR A 627 12.66 -18.21 -14.39
CA THR A 627 12.87 -18.34 -12.96
C THR A 627 12.83 -19.80 -12.51
N ILE A 628 11.91 -20.60 -13.06
CA ILE A 628 11.80 -22.03 -12.73
C ILE A 628 12.98 -22.81 -13.32
N ASP A 629 13.32 -22.59 -14.60
CA ASP A 629 14.46 -23.25 -15.27
C ASP A 629 15.81 -22.96 -14.59
N ASP A 630 16.01 -21.75 -14.06
CA ASP A 630 17.26 -21.38 -13.38
C ASP A 630 17.37 -21.91 -11.94
N ILE A 631 16.23 -22.19 -11.30
CA ILE A 631 16.15 -22.52 -9.86
C ILE A 631 16.05 -24.01 -9.63
N LEU A 632 15.32 -24.74 -10.48
CA LEU A 632 15.08 -26.18 -10.32
C LEU A 632 16.39 -26.99 -10.28
N PRO A 633 17.36 -26.79 -11.21
CA PRO A 633 18.64 -27.51 -11.18
C PRO A 633 19.48 -27.18 -9.95
N LYS A 634 19.40 -25.94 -9.46
CA LYS A 634 20.11 -25.47 -8.26
C LYS A 634 19.49 -25.99 -6.95
N LEU A 635 18.18 -26.28 -6.95
CA LEU A 635 17.50 -26.92 -5.82
C LEU A 635 17.73 -28.43 -5.81
N ILE A 636 17.67 -29.08 -6.98
CA ILE A 636 17.98 -30.52 -7.13
C ILE A 636 19.42 -30.81 -6.67
N SER A 637 20.39 -29.97 -7.05
CA SER A 637 21.78 -30.12 -6.56
C SER A 637 21.95 -29.89 -5.06
N LYS A 638 21.09 -29.10 -4.41
CA LYS A 638 21.12 -28.87 -2.95
C LYS A 638 20.47 -30.00 -2.14
N LEU A 639 19.44 -30.64 -2.68
CA LEU A 639 18.81 -31.83 -2.08
C LEU A 639 19.72 -33.07 -2.14
N ASN A 640 20.73 -33.05 -3.02
CA ASN A 640 21.69 -34.14 -3.24
C ASN A 640 22.99 -34.02 -2.42
N LYS A 641 23.09 -33.11 -1.44
CA LYS A 641 24.21 -33.16 -0.49
C LYS A 641 23.92 -34.23 0.56
N PRO A 642 24.72 -35.31 0.67
CA PRO A 642 24.58 -36.24 1.78
C PRO A 642 24.79 -35.47 3.08
N GLY A 643 23.88 -35.66 4.04
CA GLY A 643 23.96 -35.02 5.34
C GLY A 643 25.24 -35.43 6.06
N ASN A 644 25.97 -34.42 6.56
CA ASN A 644 26.83 -34.54 7.73
C ASN A 644 26.15 -33.82 8.88
#